data_AF-A0A5N7C541-F1
#
_entry.id   AF-A0A5N7C541-F1
#
_cell.length_a   1.000
_cell.length_b   1.000
_cell.length_c   1.000
_cell.angle_alpha   90.00
_cell.angle_beta   90.00
_cell.angle_gamma   90.00
#
_symmetry.space_group_name_H-M   'P 1'
#
loop_
_entity.id
_entity.type
_entity.pdbx_description
1 polymer ?
#
loop_
_entity_poly.entity_id
_entity_poly.type
_entity_poly.pdbx_seq_one_letter_code
_entity_poly.pdbx_strand_id
1 'polypeptide(L)'
;MVGLTGQIGQSLCEWMVRNGARNILLTSRHPSVDQKWLDSFRVYGAKVAVYAMDVTIKANVIQVVNDIQASYPPIMGVANAAMVLNDTLFSQMSYQQMTDVLRPKIDGTNWLDEIFYDTPLDFFVCFSSTSSVGGVFGQSNYAAACSYMTSLSRQRRARGLAGSAFDIGRVAGIGYIERASQVVQETFEKYSYMPLSETDLHQMFAETIFAGIPEMNLEPVISTGIERVPADRKHLPPWILYPRLSHYLIDTQETNAVADSKQTVQPVREQLIEATTAEQVISIIKTCFAAKLQIVLQLTGEEMDMNVPLVEIGIDSLVAVEVRSWFLKELQTDMPVLKILGGGSVSDLAEQASKKLPAELVPMLGDTATPSITKAEKKKPAKCPLRHQEVSFVATSASKTERNASLARPALRHALSADTATTTDTHSRAESTATPPSSVSGKSSFSDRGEIAESKGLSEFKVLRTEPMSLSQSRFWLLDLFLEDRTASNVAFQYQLNGNLQVDKLAQALELVAMRHESLRTFFVNDSSQPDMAVQSVSDTNHVKLEHRTINHVDEAAQEYEIHKRHDFDLGKPHLLRMTLLTLNTTTHYLLVAYHHIIMGGISLQLLLSDLEKAYNSTPLGPSPMQFPTFSVNQCKALQAGEMDSELEYWKGVFHDSPAVLPLLPMAISSSRVPISAFKSNEVSRRVNPVVGQKVKAVARMSRSTNFHVYLTVFRILLARLADVADLTIGIADANRTDDDITRTIGLFLMTFKSARVRSSSTICRSPLDAASHSGVQPM
;
A
#
# COMPACT_ATOMS: atom_id res chain seq x y z
N MET A 1 1.30 1.57 33.56
CA MET A 1 0.10 1.10 32.82
C MET A 1 -0.72 0.22 33.75
N VAL A 2 -1.82 0.76 34.27
CA VAL A 2 -2.63 0.19 35.35
C VAL A 2 -3.86 -0.53 34.78
N GLY A 3 -4.13 -1.74 35.26
CA GLY A 3 -5.12 -2.66 34.70
C GLY A 3 -4.67 -3.37 33.41
N LEU A 4 -3.46 -3.12 32.94
CA LEU A 4 -2.99 -3.39 31.58
C LEU A 4 -1.98 -4.54 31.51
N THR A 5 -2.30 -5.69 32.12
CA THR A 5 -1.47 -6.91 32.04
C THR A 5 -1.97 -7.93 31.01
N GLY A 6 -3.18 -7.77 30.48
CA GLY A 6 -3.71 -8.61 29.39
C GLY A 6 -3.30 -8.12 28.00
N GLN A 7 -3.77 -8.80 26.94
CA GLN A 7 -3.37 -8.57 25.53
C GLN A 7 -3.33 -7.10 25.11
N ILE A 8 -4.35 -6.29 25.40
CA ILE A 8 -4.38 -4.85 25.08
C ILE A 8 -3.19 -4.09 25.70
N GLY A 9 -2.82 -4.43 26.94
CA GLY A 9 -1.68 -3.82 27.63
C GLY A 9 -0.33 -4.32 27.13
N GLN A 10 -0.23 -5.60 26.76
CA GLN A 10 0.96 -6.19 26.17
C GLN A 10 1.23 -5.62 24.76
N SER A 11 0.20 -5.61 23.92
CA SER A 11 0.18 -4.98 22.59
C SER A 11 0.64 -3.51 22.62
N LEU A 12 0.05 -2.70 23.51
CA LEU A 12 0.47 -1.30 23.71
C LEU A 12 1.89 -1.19 24.28
N CYS A 13 2.32 -2.10 25.15
CA CYS A 13 3.70 -2.13 25.66
C CYS A 13 4.72 -2.39 24.53
N GLU A 14 4.45 -3.36 23.65
CA GLU A 14 5.27 -3.60 22.46
C GLU A 14 5.33 -2.38 21.54
N TRP A 15 4.17 -1.78 21.25
CA TRP A 15 4.10 -0.56 20.45
C TRP A 15 4.90 0.58 21.09
N MET A 16 4.76 0.82 22.40
CA MET A 16 5.51 1.84 23.11
C MET A 16 7.03 1.59 23.07
N VAL A 17 7.49 0.34 23.25
CA VAL A 17 8.94 0.02 23.15
C VAL A 17 9.47 0.24 21.74
N ARG A 18 8.72 -0.19 20.70
CA ARG A 18 9.05 0.06 19.29
C ARG A 18 9.13 1.56 18.98
N ASN A 19 8.30 2.39 19.62
CA ASN A 19 8.29 3.85 19.50
C ASN A 19 9.20 4.58 20.51
N GLY A 20 10.13 3.88 21.18
CA GLY A 20 11.23 4.49 21.93
C GLY A 20 11.12 4.46 23.45
N ALA A 21 10.01 3.98 24.04
CA ALA A 21 9.92 3.79 25.49
C ALA A 21 10.93 2.73 25.97
N ARG A 22 11.61 2.98 27.10
CA ARG A 22 12.65 2.08 27.65
C ARG A 22 12.37 1.56 29.06
N ASN A 23 11.37 2.10 29.75
CA ASN A 23 10.89 1.58 31.02
C ASN A 23 9.36 1.54 30.96
N ILE A 24 8.76 0.34 31.03
CA ILE A 24 7.30 0.18 31.03
C ILE A 24 6.90 -0.76 32.16
N LEU A 25 5.88 -0.35 32.92
CA LEU A 25 5.47 -1.05 34.13
C LEU A 25 3.98 -1.34 34.05
N LEU A 26 3.63 -2.63 33.97
CA LEU A 26 2.27 -3.13 33.89
C LEU A 26 1.78 -3.51 35.29
N THR A 27 0.56 -3.14 35.66
CA THR A 27 0.02 -3.50 36.98
C THR A 27 -1.42 -4.02 36.91
N SER A 28 -1.74 -5.01 37.74
CA SER A 28 -3.12 -5.49 37.96
C SER A 28 -3.19 -6.28 39.27
N ARG A 29 -4.40 -6.64 39.73
CA ARG A 29 -4.60 -7.38 41.00
C ARG A 29 -3.89 -8.74 41.02
N HIS A 30 -3.99 -9.48 39.92
CA HIS A 30 -3.43 -10.81 39.74
C HIS A 30 -2.74 -10.86 38.37
N PRO A 31 -1.50 -10.35 38.28
CA PRO A 31 -0.78 -10.31 37.02
C PRO A 31 -0.43 -11.73 36.56
N SER A 32 -0.82 -12.06 35.34
CA SER A 32 -0.35 -13.24 34.62
C SER A 32 0.16 -12.78 33.26
N VAL A 33 1.49 -12.83 33.09
CA VAL A 33 2.24 -12.36 31.92
C VAL A 33 3.40 -13.35 31.74
N ASP A 34 3.67 -13.79 30.51
CA ASP A 34 4.74 -14.76 30.26
C ASP A 34 6.12 -14.11 30.53
N GLN A 35 6.96 -14.81 31.29
CA GLN A 35 8.33 -14.38 31.56
C GLN A 35 9.17 -14.29 30.27
N LYS A 36 8.95 -15.17 29.28
CA LYS A 36 9.57 -15.07 27.96
C LYS A 36 9.23 -13.75 27.27
N TRP A 37 7.97 -13.32 27.35
CA TRP A 37 7.51 -12.07 26.74
C TRP A 37 8.18 -10.87 27.41
N LEU A 38 8.30 -10.87 28.75
CA LEU A 38 9.06 -9.85 29.48
C LEU A 38 10.55 -9.82 29.11
N ASP A 39 11.18 -10.98 28.95
CA ASP A 39 12.60 -11.08 28.62
C ASP A 39 12.94 -10.70 27.17
N SER A 40 11.97 -10.80 26.25
CA SER A 40 12.13 -10.36 24.85
C SER A 40 12.52 -8.87 24.72
N PHE A 41 12.06 -8.02 25.65
CA PHE A 41 12.32 -6.58 25.63
C PHE A 41 13.78 -6.19 25.90
N ARG A 42 14.56 -7.10 26.49
CA ARG A 42 16.00 -6.89 26.74
C ARG A 42 16.75 -6.59 25.44
N VAL A 43 16.36 -7.21 24.32
CA VAL A 43 16.95 -7.01 22.98
C VAL A 43 16.75 -5.58 22.48
N TYR A 44 15.63 -4.94 22.84
CA TYR A 44 15.31 -3.54 22.50
C TYR A 44 15.92 -2.52 23.46
N GLY A 45 16.74 -2.97 24.43
CA GLY A 45 17.26 -2.14 25.51
C GLY A 45 16.18 -1.64 26.47
N ALA A 46 15.02 -2.30 26.52
CA ALA A 46 13.87 -1.89 27.32
C ALA A 46 13.65 -2.81 28.53
N LYS A 47 13.35 -2.19 29.67
CA LYS A 47 13.02 -2.85 30.93
C LYS A 47 11.51 -2.84 31.11
N VAL A 48 10.86 -3.98 30.84
CA VAL A 48 9.42 -4.17 31.10
C VAL A 48 9.25 -4.96 32.39
N ALA A 49 8.41 -4.47 33.30
CA ALA A 49 8.19 -5.06 34.61
C ALA A 49 6.70 -5.15 34.94
N VAL A 50 6.34 -6.07 35.85
CA VAL A 50 4.95 -6.34 36.22
C VAL A 50 4.80 -6.36 37.74
N TYR A 51 3.82 -5.61 38.25
CA TYR A 51 3.54 -5.50 39.68
C TYR A 51 2.12 -5.95 40.00
N ALA A 52 1.97 -6.73 41.08
CA ALA A 52 0.67 -6.98 41.69
C ALA A 52 0.20 -5.70 42.41
N MET A 53 -0.94 -5.16 42.00
CA MET A 53 -1.46 -3.89 42.53
C MET A 53 -2.98 -3.86 42.40
N ASP A 54 -3.71 -3.80 43.53
CA ASP A 54 -5.12 -3.44 43.50
C ASP A 54 -5.29 -1.92 43.49
N VAL A 55 -5.64 -1.37 42.32
CA VAL A 55 -5.87 0.07 42.17
C VAL A 55 -7.05 0.58 43.00
N THR A 56 -7.97 -0.30 43.46
CA THR A 56 -9.07 0.13 44.35
C THR A 56 -8.60 0.40 45.79
N ILE A 57 -7.36 0.02 46.13
CA ILE A 57 -6.77 0.17 47.47
C ILE A 57 -5.63 1.19 47.39
N LYS A 58 -5.87 2.42 47.87
CA LYS A 58 -4.88 3.53 47.84
C LYS A 58 -3.48 3.14 48.34
N ALA A 59 -3.40 2.33 49.42
CA ALA A 59 -2.14 1.86 49.98
C ALA A 59 -1.34 0.94 49.02
N ASN A 60 -2.01 0.13 48.18
CA ASN A 60 -1.34 -0.65 47.12
C ASN A 60 -0.73 0.29 46.06
N VAL A 61 -1.47 1.33 45.64
CA VAL A 61 -1.01 2.29 44.64
C VAL A 61 0.20 3.07 45.17
N ILE A 62 0.15 3.55 46.41
CA ILE A 62 1.28 4.24 47.06
C ILE A 62 2.51 3.33 47.15
N GLN A 63 2.36 2.10 47.64
CA GLN A 63 3.48 1.15 47.77
C GLN A 63 4.16 0.90 46.42
N VAL A 64 3.38 0.57 45.39
CA VAL A 64 3.93 0.28 44.05
C VAL A 64 4.53 1.54 43.42
N VAL A 65 3.96 2.73 43.59
CA VAL A 65 4.58 3.98 43.09
C VAL A 65 5.94 4.23 43.78
N ASN A 66 6.05 4.01 45.08
CA ASN A 66 7.31 4.14 45.83
C ASN A 66 8.35 3.11 45.34
N ASP A 67 7.97 1.84 45.19
CA ASP A 67 8.86 0.77 44.71
C ASP A 67 9.40 1.05 43.29
N ILE A 68 8.58 1.69 42.46
CA ILE A 68 8.95 2.12 41.11
C ILE A 68 9.92 3.31 41.19
N GLN A 69 9.60 4.35 41.96
CA GLN A 69 10.46 5.54 42.11
C GLN A 69 11.83 5.20 42.72
N ALA A 70 11.93 4.14 43.52
CA ALA A 70 13.20 3.62 44.06
C ALA A 70 14.04 2.82 43.04
N SER A 71 13.45 2.33 41.94
CA SER A 71 14.04 1.28 41.09
C SER A 71 14.10 1.61 39.58
N TYR A 72 13.57 2.77 39.17
CA TYR A 72 13.41 3.21 37.79
C TYR A 72 13.57 4.75 37.70
N PRO A 73 13.74 5.32 36.48
CA PRO A 73 13.61 6.76 36.27
C PRO A 73 12.23 7.30 36.70
N PRO A 74 12.08 8.63 36.85
CA PRO A 74 10.80 9.26 37.18
C PRO A 74 9.64 8.78 36.30
N ILE A 75 8.47 8.61 36.90
CA ILE A 75 7.25 8.20 36.20
C ILE A 75 6.79 9.37 35.35
N MET A 76 7.09 9.32 34.04
CA MET A 76 6.69 10.36 33.08
C MET A 76 5.24 10.19 32.57
N GLY A 77 4.62 9.01 32.72
CA GLY A 77 3.30 8.77 32.12
C GLY A 77 2.47 7.71 32.84
N VAL A 78 1.18 8.00 32.97
CA VAL A 78 0.18 7.14 33.61
C VAL A 78 -0.90 6.79 32.59
N ALA A 79 -1.28 5.51 32.54
CA ALA A 79 -2.41 5.03 31.75
C ALA A 79 -3.25 4.11 32.63
N ASN A 80 -4.53 4.41 32.85
CA ASN A 80 -5.45 3.58 33.62
C ASN A 80 -6.52 2.94 32.73
N ALA A 81 -6.51 1.61 32.68
CA ALA A 81 -7.54 0.78 32.06
C ALA A 81 -8.10 -0.28 33.01
N ALA A 82 -7.95 -0.12 34.32
CA ALA A 82 -8.57 -1.01 35.30
C ALA A 82 -10.08 -1.11 35.04
N MET A 83 -10.58 -2.34 35.15
CA MET A 83 -11.89 -2.75 34.66
C MET A 83 -12.40 -3.93 35.48
N VAL A 84 -13.69 -3.86 35.82
CA VAL A 84 -14.56 -5.01 36.07
C VAL A 84 -15.80 -4.76 35.19
N LEU A 85 -16.42 -5.81 34.67
CA LEU A 85 -17.68 -5.76 33.94
C LEU A 85 -18.68 -6.68 34.63
N ASN A 86 -19.92 -6.21 34.77
CA ASN A 86 -21.02 -6.92 35.39
C ASN A 86 -22.32 -6.34 34.80
N ASP A 87 -22.65 -6.83 33.62
CA ASP A 87 -23.69 -6.26 32.77
C ASP A 87 -25.06 -6.72 33.30
N THR A 88 -25.87 -5.79 33.77
CA THR A 88 -27.17 -6.05 34.41
C THR A 88 -28.07 -4.84 34.24
N LEU A 89 -29.37 -5.04 33.96
CA LEU A 89 -30.32 -3.92 33.85
C LEU A 89 -30.32 -3.11 35.14
N PHE A 90 -30.30 -1.77 35.05
CA PHE A 90 -30.17 -0.90 36.23
C PHE A 90 -31.23 -1.14 37.31
N SER A 91 -32.46 -1.49 36.92
CA SER A 91 -33.56 -1.87 37.82
C SER A 91 -33.38 -3.21 38.54
N GLN A 92 -32.40 -4.02 38.13
CA GLN A 92 -32.03 -5.32 38.71
C GLN A 92 -30.60 -5.31 39.28
N MET A 93 -29.87 -4.21 39.13
CA MET A 93 -28.47 -4.09 39.52
C MET A 93 -28.37 -3.83 41.02
N SER A 94 -27.75 -4.76 41.76
CA SER A 94 -27.48 -4.55 43.18
C SER A 94 -26.44 -3.45 43.40
N TYR A 95 -26.49 -2.81 44.57
CA TYR A 95 -25.48 -1.84 45.02
C TYR A 95 -24.06 -2.40 44.87
N GLN A 96 -23.85 -3.68 45.22
CA GLN A 96 -22.55 -4.34 45.10
C GLN A 96 -22.07 -4.42 43.64
N GLN A 97 -22.92 -4.84 42.70
CA GLN A 97 -22.59 -4.88 41.26
C GLN A 97 -22.31 -3.50 40.66
N MET A 98 -22.98 -2.45 41.15
CA MET A 98 -22.67 -1.07 40.79
C MET A 98 -21.27 -0.70 41.30
N THR A 99 -21.03 -0.87 42.61
CA THR A 99 -19.77 -0.51 43.27
C THR A 99 -18.56 -1.26 42.71
N ASP A 100 -18.66 -2.58 42.49
CA ASP A 100 -17.55 -3.41 41.97
C ASP A 100 -17.07 -2.99 40.58
N VAL A 101 -17.97 -2.45 39.75
CA VAL A 101 -17.66 -1.93 38.41
C VAL A 101 -17.17 -0.48 38.46
N LEU A 102 -17.68 0.35 39.39
CA LEU A 102 -17.25 1.74 39.56
C LEU A 102 -15.80 1.83 40.10
N ARG A 103 -15.49 1.15 41.21
CA ARG A 103 -14.26 1.37 41.99
C ARG A 103 -12.94 1.26 41.21
N PRO A 104 -12.74 0.29 40.28
CA PRO A 104 -11.50 0.21 39.50
C PRO A 104 -11.20 1.46 38.64
N LYS A 105 -12.25 2.15 38.17
CA LYS A 105 -12.14 3.36 37.34
C LYS A 105 -12.30 4.65 38.13
N ILE A 106 -13.14 4.68 39.17
CA ILE A 106 -13.36 5.85 40.03
C ILE A 106 -12.26 5.95 41.08
N ASP A 107 -12.30 5.13 42.14
CA ASP A 107 -11.28 5.11 43.22
C ASP A 107 -9.87 5.04 42.61
N GLY A 108 -9.68 4.14 41.64
CA GLY A 108 -8.37 3.92 41.04
C GLY A 108 -7.81 5.11 40.28
N THR A 109 -8.66 5.90 39.60
CA THR A 109 -8.20 7.12 38.94
C THR A 109 -8.05 8.27 39.94
N ASN A 110 -8.87 8.32 40.99
CA ASN A 110 -8.73 9.30 42.08
C ASN A 110 -7.41 9.13 42.84
N TRP A 111 -7.02 7.90 43.19
CA TRP A 111 -5.73 7.67 43.85
C TRP A 111 -4.55 8.02 42.94
N LEU A 112 -4.66 7.77 41.63
CA LEU A 112 -3.63 8.17 40.67
C LEU A 112 -3.58 9.70 40.48
N ASP A 113 -4.73 10.40 40.40
CA ASP A 113 -4.76 11.86 40.29
C ASP A 113 -4.26 12.54 41.57
N GLU A 114 -4.53 11.96 42.75
CA GLU A 114 -4.05 12.48 44.04
C GLU A 114 -2.54 12.25 44.23
N ILE A 115 -2.01 11.06 43.89
CA ILE A 115 -0.57 10.75 43.99
C ILE A 115 0.25 11.59 43.00
N PHE A 116 -0.30 11.88 41.82
CA PHE A 116 0.35 12.69 40.79
C PHE A 116 -0.26 14.09 40.67
N TYR A 117 -0.80 14.67 41.75
CA TYR A 117 -1.69 15.85 41.69
C TYR A 117 -1.07 17.06 41.01
N ASP A 118 0.18 17.38 41.35
CA ASP A 118 1.00 18.46 40.78
C ASP A 118 2.14 17.93 39.88
N THR A 119 2.17 16.62 39.58
CA THR A 119 3.28 16.03 38.80
C THR A 119 3.14 16.33 37.31
N PRO A 120 4.15 16.95 36.66
CA PRO A 120 4.16 17.21 35.22
C PRO A 120 4.47 15.91 34.45
N LEU A 121 3.46 15.07 34.30
CA LEU A 121 3.49 13.89 33.43
C LEU A 121 3.39 14.32 31.97
N ASP A 122 4.13 13.65 31.08
CA ASP A 122 3.96 13.72 29.62
C ASP A 122 2.54 13.28 29.22
N PHE A 123 1.96 12.32 29.95
CA PHE A 123 0.58 11.89 29.75
C PHE A 123 -0.10 11.30 30.99
N PHE A 124 -1.41 11.54 31.10
CA PHE A 124 -2.33 10.80 31.96
C PHE A 124 -3.53 10.39 31.10
N VAL A 125 -3.64 9.08 30.80
CA VAL A 125 -4.62 8.52 29.83
C VAL A 125 -5.59 7.58 30.53
N CYS A 126 -6.88 7.86 30.43
CA CYS A 126 -7.97 7.01 30.93
C CYS A 126 -8.65 6.24 29.80
N PHE A 127 -8.74 4.91 29.93
CA PHE A 127 -9.42 4.05 28.96
C PHE A 127 -10.92 4.04 29.26
N SER A 128 -11.63 4.98 28.64
CA SER A 128 -13.09 5.09 28.63
C SER A 128 -13.69 4.05 27.65
N SER A 129 -14.94 4.22 27.22
CA SER A 129 -15.64 3.26 26.34
C SER A 129 -16.64 3.94 25.42
N THR A 130 -16.80 3.47 24.18
CA THR A 130 -17.88 3.96 23.30
C THR A 130 -19.27 3.73 23.93
N SER A 131 -19.39 2.78 24.88
CA SER A 131 -20.60 2.59 25.68
C SER A 131 -20.91 3.72 26.69
N SER A 132 -20.00 4.67 26.98
CA SER A 132 -20.36 5.96 27.63
C SER A 132 -20.83 7.04 26.65
N VAL A 133 -20.67 6.84 25.34
CA VAL A 133 -21.07 7.81 24.31
C VAL A 133 -22.46 7.49 23.76
N GLY A 134 -22.68 6.23 23.32
CA GLY A 134 -23.95 5.75 22.77
C GLY A 134 -24.71 4.75 23.67
N GLY A 135 -24.15 4.34 24.81
CA GLY A 135 -24.78 3.35 25.70
C GLY A 135 -24.65 1.90 25.22
N VAL A 136 -24.82 0.96 26.16
CA VAL A 136 -25.04 -0.49 25.91
C VAL A 136 -26.03 -0.98 26.99
N PHE A 137 -27.02 -1.80 26.63
CA PHE A 137 -27.96 -2.35 27.61
C PHE A 137 -27.22 -3.14 28.69
N GLY A 138 -27.52 -2.84 29.96
CA GLY A 138 -26.91 -3.47 31.12
C GLY A 138 -25.58 -2.84 31.60
N GLN A 139 -24.96 -1.93 30.83
CA GLN A 139 -23.67 -1.32 31.19
C GLN A 139 -23.78 0.07 31.85
N SER A 140 -24.87 0.37 32.57
CA SER A 140 -25.05 1.70 33.19
C SER A 140 -24.00 2.01 34.26
N ASN A 141 -23.59 1.01 35.04
CA ASN A 141 -22.45 1.07 35.95
C ASN A 141 -21.14 1.42 35.23
N TYR A 142 -20.83 0.70 34.15
CA TYR A 142 -19.59 0.85 33.40
C TYR A 142 -19.54 2.18 32.62
N ALA A 143 -20.65 2.60 32.02
CA ALA A 143 -20.79 3.89 31.35
C ALA A 143 -20.64 5.07 32.34
N ALA A 144 -21.18 4.96 33.56
CA ALA A 144 -20.96 5.95 34.61
C ALA A 144 -19.48 6.00 35.05
N ALA A 145 -18.85 4.83 35.23
CA ALA A 145 -17.43 4.71 35.58
C ALA A 145 -16.51 5.35 34.51
N CYS A 146 -16.83 5.15 33.24
CA CYS A 146 -16.11 5.75 32.11
C CYS A 146 -16.34 7.28 32.02
N SER A 147 -17.58 7.73 32.17
CA SER A 147 -17.95 9.16 32.21
C SER A 147 -17.29 9.93 33.36
N TYR A 148 -17.04 9.27 34.49
CA TYR A 148 -16.29 9.86 35.61
C TYR A 148 -14.83 10.13 35.21
N MET A 149 -14.15 9.17 34.58
CA MET A 149 -12.76 9.34 34.15
C MET A 149 -12.60 10.40 33.06
N THR A 150 -13.52 10.49 32.09
CA THR A 150 -13.47 11.56 31.06
C THR A 150 -13.71 12.94 31.68
N SER A 151 -14.46 13.02 32.78
CA SER A 151 -14.65 14.24 33.56
C SER A 151 -13.39 14.61 34.37
N LEU A 152 -12.77 13.64 35.05
CA LEU A 152 -11.51 13.83 35.78
C LEU A 152 -10.37 14.24 34.83
N SER A 153 -10.28 13.63 33.65
CA SER A 153 -9.29 13.97 32.63
C SER A 153 -9.38 15.44 32.20
N ARG A 154 -10.61 15.95 31.98
CA ARG A 154 -10.87 17.37 31.72
C ARG A 154 -10.49 18.26 32.91
N GLN A 155 -10.79 17.84 34.15
CA GLN A 155 -10.40 18.57 35.36
C GLN A 155 -8.88 18.66 35.51
N ARG A 156 -8.15 17.56 35.32
CA ARG A 156 -6.68 17.53 35.37
C ARG A 156 -6.07 18.45 34.33
N ARG A 157 -6.59 18.45 33.10
CA ARG A 157 -6.14 19.39 32.05
C ARG A 157 -6.50 20.85 32.35
N ALA A 158 -7.63 21.11 33.01
CA ALA A 158 -7.96 22.45 33.51
C ALA A 158 -7.04 22.95 34.64
N ARG A 159 -6.28 22.05 35.30
CA ARG A 159 -5.18 22.42 36.22
C ARG A 159 -3.83 22.66 35.52
N GLY A 160 -3.79 22.59 34.18
CA GLY A 160 -2.55 22.77 33.41
C GLY A 160 -1.63 21.55 33.41
N LEU A 161 -2.17 20.34 33.62
CA LEU A 161 -1.43 19.08 33.65
C LEU A 161 -1.97 18.11 32.61
N ALA A 162 -1.12 17.26 32.04
CA ALA A 162 -1.56 16.30 31.04
C ALA A 162 -2.71 15.43 31.56
N GLY A 163 -3.82 15.36 30.81
CA GLY A 163 -5.06 14.72 31.23
C GLY A 163 -5.97 14.43 30.03
N SER A 164 -6.23 13.15 29.78
CA SER A 164 -6.91 12.66 28.58
C SER A 164 -7.64 11.34 28.78
N ALA A 165 -8.58 11.06 27.87
CA ALA A 165 -9.25 9.77 27.79
C ALA A 165 -9.57 9.40 26.33
N PHE A 166 -9.82 8.12 26.09
CA PHE A 166 -10.45 7.71 24.83
C PHE A 166 -11.58 6.71 25.06
N ASP A 167 -12.68 6.90 24.34
CA ASP A 167 -13.81 5.99 24.35
C ASP A 167 -13.49 4.84 23.38
N ILE A 168 -13.01 3.72 23.94
CA ILE A 168 -12.61 2.55 23.15
C ILE A 168 -13.83 1.84 22.55
N GLY A 169 -13.78 1.59 21.24
CA GLY A 169 -14.75 0.76 20.54
C GLY A 169 -14.46 -0.74 20.67
N ARG A 170 -15.05 -1.54 19.77
CA ARG A 170 -14.75 -2.98 19.68
C ARG A 170 -13.36 -3.20 19.09
N VAL A 171 -12.33 -3.37 19.91
CA VAL A 171 -11.04 -3.88 19.40
C VAL A 171 -11.23 -5.33 18.96
N ALA A 172 -10.85 -5.62 17.71
CA ALA A 172 -10.90 -6.96 17.12
C ALA A 172 -9.58 -7.71 17.35
N GLY A 173 -9.65 -9.04 17.51
CA GLY A 173 -8.49 -9.93 17.65
C GLY A 173 -7.82 -9.95 19.04
N ILE A 174 -7.99 -8.91 19.87
CA ILE A 174 -7.44 -8.83 21.22
C ILE A 174 -8.40 -8.17 22.24
N GLY A 175 -8.28 -8.55 23.51
CA GLY A 175 -8.86 -7.78 24.62
C GLY A 175 -10.03 -8.44 25.36
N TYR A 176 -11.10 -7.71 25.61
CA TYR A 176 -12.29 -8.23 26.31
C TYR A 176 -13.32 -8.80 25.32
N ILE A 177 -13.76 -8.01 24.32
CA ILE A 177 -14.89 -8.38 23.45
C ILE A 177 -14.58 -9.62 22.60
N GLU A 178 -13.33 -9.79 22.17
CA GLU A 178 -12.86 -11.01 21.49
C GLU A 178 -13.01 -12.29 22.34
N ARG A 179 -12.90 -12.16 23.67
CA ARG A 179 -13.07 -13.27 24.63
C ARG A 179 -14.47 -13.31 25.25
N ALA A 180 -15.35 -12.37 24.90
CA ALA A 180 -16.74 -12.39 25.30
C ALA A 180 -17.54 -13.34 24.39
N SER A 181 -18.75 -13.73 24.82
CA SER A 181 -19.60 -14.61 24.01
C SER A 181 -20.03 -13.94 22.71
N GLN A 182 -20.35 -14.75 21.70
CA GLN A 182 -20.84 -14.27 20.40
C GLN A 182 -22.03 -13.32 20.53
N VAL A 183 -22.92 -13.53 21.52
CA VAL A 183 -24.05 -12.65 21.86
C VAL A 183 -23.60 -11.23 22.22
N VAL A 184 -22.45 -11.07 22.90
CA VAL A 184 -21.88 -9.74 23.21
C VAL A 184 -21.35 -9.10 21.93
N GLN A 185 -20.65 -9.85 21.08
CA GLN A 185 -20.14 -9.33 19.81
C GLN A 185 -21.27 -8.87 18.87
N GLU A 186 -22.30 -9.70 18.70
CA GLU A 186 -23.54 -9.34 17.98
C GLU A 186 -24.25 -8.12 18.58
N THR A 187 -24.13 -7.90 19.90
CA THR A 187 -24.75 -6.73 20.55
C THR A 187 -24.03 -5.45 20.13
N PHE A 188 -22.69 -5.43 20.07
CA PHE A 188 -21.95 -4.28 19.54
C PHE A 188 -22.28 -4.02 18.06
N GLU A 189 -22.47 -5.07 17.25
CA GLU A 189 -22.90 -4.96 15.85
C GLU A 189 -24.33 -4.41 15.70
N LYS A 190 -25.28 -4.87 16.52
CA LYS A 190 -26.66 -4.33 16.57
C LYS A 190 -26.69 -2.87 17.03
N TYR A 191 -25.73 -2.46 17.85
CA TYR A 191 -25.50 -1.06 18.23
C TYR A 191 -24.72 -0.25 17.18
N SER A 192 -24.38 -0.83 16.03
CA SER A 192 -23.60 -0.13 14.98
C SER A 192 -22.26 0.40 15.51
N TYR A 193 -21.62 -0.35 16.42
CA TYR A 193 -20.26 -0.07 16.89
C TYR A 193 -19.24 -0.82 16.04
N MET A 194 -18.42 -0.07 15.32
CA MET A 194 -17.47 -0.61 14.35
C MET A 194 -16.30 -1.33 15.05
N PRO A 195 -15.76 -2.41 14.44
CA PRO A 195 -14.50 -2.99 14.87
C PRO A 195 -13.34 -2.01 14.62
N LEU A 196 -12.38 -2.00 15.54
CA LEU A 196 -11.11 -1.29 15.50
C LEU A 196 -9.99 -2.32 15.42
N SER A 197 -8.98 -2.10 14.59
CA SER A 197 -7.80 -2.97 14.58
C SER A 197 -6.89 -2.68 15.78
N GLU A 198 -5.95 -3.60 16.04
CA GLU A 198 -4.85 -3.38 16.98
C GLU A 198 -4.03 -2.12 16.64
N THR A 199 -3.81 -1.84 15.35
CA THR A 199 -3.14 -0.63 14.87
C THR A 199 -3.95 0.64 15.14
N ASP A 200 -5.28 0.58 15.03
CA ASP A 200 -6.16 1.70 15.35
C ASP A 200 -6.13 2.01 16.85
N LEU A 201 -6.12 0.98 17.70
CA LEU A 201 -5.89 1.13 19.15
C LEU A 201 -4.55 1.81 19.45
N HIS A 202 -3.47 1.44 18.75
CA HIS A 202 -2.17 2.09 18.91
C HIS A 202 -2.20 3.56 18.50
N GLN A 203 -2.78 3.87 17.33
CA GLN A 203 -2.90 5.25 16.85
C GLN A 203 -3.79 6.06 17.79
N MET A 204 -4.94 5.53 18.24
CA MET A 204 -5.81 6.17 19.22
C MET A 204 -5.09 6.49 20.53
N PHE A 205 -4.29 5.56 21.06
CA PHE A 205 -3.51 5.81 22.27
C PHE A 205 -2.49 6.95 22.07
N ALA A 206 -1.84 7.02 20.90
CA ALA A 206 -0.93 8.09 20.53
C ALA A 206 -1.63 9.46 20.38
N GLU A 207 -2.76 9.53 19.65
CA GLU A 207 -3.55 10.76 19.52
C GLU A 207 -4.10 11.21 20.88
N THR A 208 -4.43 10.29 21.78
CA THR A 208 -4.96 10.61 23.11
C THR A 208 -3.88 11.20 24.02
N ILE A 209 -2.66 10.66 23.98
CA ILE A 209 -1.49 11.28 24.62
C ILE A 209 -1.35 12.74 24.14
N PHE A 210 -1.42 12.97 22.82
CA PHE A 210 -1.28 14.29 22.21
C PHE A 210 -2.42 15.26 22.57
N ALA A 211 -3.68 14.79 22.60
CA ALA A 211 -4.85 15.57 23.01
C ALA A 211 -4.91 15.87 24.52
N GLY A 212 -4.16 15.12 25.33
CA GLY A 212 -3.98 15.35 26.76
C GLY A 212 -3.08 16.52 27.10
N ILE A 213 -2.20 16.94 26.19
CA ILE A 213 -1.26 18.05 26.37
C ILE A 213 -2.06 19.36 26.54
N PRO A 214 -1.91 20.10 27.66
CA PRO A 214 -2.69 21.31 27.94
C PRO A 214 -2.59 22.38 26.84
N GLU A 215 -1.41 22.55 26.25
CA GLU A 215 -1.07 23.57 25.26
C GLU A 215 -1.75 23.33 23.90
N MET A 216 -2.16 22.10 23.60
CA MET A 216 -2.62 21.71 22.26
C MET A 216 -4.03 22.18 21.90
N ASN A 217 -4.83 22.65 22.88
CA ASN A 217 -6.18 23.18 22.69
C ASN A 217 -7.15 22.25 21.90
N LEU A 218 -6.96 20.94 21.99
CA LEU A 218 -7.85 19.91 21.45
C LEU A 218 -8.97 19.55 22.45
N GLU A 219 -9.91 18.69 22.10
CA GLU A 219 -10.76 18.01 23.10
C GLU A 219 -9.98 16.83 23.70
N PRO A 220 -9.86 16.69 25.05
CA PRO A 220 -9.02 15.65 25.66
C PRO A 220 -9.69 14.27 25.69
N VAL A 221 -10.82 14.10 25.00
CA VAL A 221 -11.60 12.87 24.97
C VAL A 221 -11.84 12.49 23.52
N ILE A 222 -11.16 11.43 23.06
CA ILE A 222 -11.27 10.94 21.69
C ILE A 222 -12.24 9.75 21.65
N SER A 223 -13.36 9.90 20.94
CA SER A 223 -14.34 8.83 20.76
C SER A 223 -14.29 8.27 19.34
N THR A 224 -14.26 6.94 19.19
CA THR A 224 -14.26 6.26 17.89
C THR A 224 -15.20 5.05 17.89
N GLY A 225 -15.25 4.33 16.77
CA GLY A 225 -15.98 3.07 16.67
C GLY A 225 -17.51 3.23 16.61
N ILE A 226 -18.03 4.38 16.16
CA ILE A 226 -19.47 4.59 15.89
C ILE A 226 -19.66 4.66 14.37
N GLU A 227 -20.53 3.81 13.82
CA GLU A 227 -20.91 3.83 12.40
C GLU A 227 -21.78 5.06 12.08
N ARG A 228 -21.62 5.68 10.90
CA ARG A 228 -22.62 6.62 10.39
C ARG A 228 -23.75 5.83 9.73
N VAL A 229 -24.99 6.12 10.10
CA VAL A 229 -26.15 5.29 9.77
C VAL A 229 -27.15 6.05 8.91
N PRO A 230 -27.56 5.53 7.74
CA PRO A 230 -28.65 6.09 6.95
C PRO A 230 -29.99 6.08 7.68
N ALA A 231 -30.78 7.15 7.55
CA ALA A 231 -32.09 7.28 8.19
C ALA A 231 -33.12 6.26 7.70
N ASP A 232 -32.94 5.65 6.53
CA ASP A 232 -33.78 4.57 5.99
C ASP A 232 -33.34 3.15 6.41
N ARG A 233 -32.28 3.00 7.23
CA ARG A 233 -31.83 1.69 7.70
C ARG A 233 -32.93 1.02 8.53
N LYS A 234 -33.45 -0.11 8.03
CA LYS A 234 -34.53 -0.92 8.63
C LYS A 234 -34.39 -1.20 10.13
N HIS A 235 -33.16 -1.23 10.66
CA HIS A 235 -32.86 -1.32 12.08
C HIS A 235 -31.84 -0.23 12.45
N LEU A 236 -32.33 0.85 13.05
CA LEU A 236 -31.52 1.97 13.55
C LEU A 236 -30.96 1.62 14.94
N PRO A 237 -29.70 1.98 15.25
CA PRO A 237 -29.11 1.69 16.56
C PRO A 237 -29.75 2.54 17.67
N PRO A 238 -29.82 2.03 18.93
CA PRO A 238 -30.51 2.74 20.02
C PRO A 238 -29.99 4.16 20.32
N TRP A 239 -28.72 4.44 20.00
CA TRP A 239 -28.08 5.74 20.25
C TRP A 239 -28.55 6.86 19.32
N ILE A 240 -29.33 6.57 18.27
CA ILE A 240 -29.96 7.59 17.40
C ILE A 240 -30.81 8.59 18.20
N LEU A 241 -31.37 8.15 19.33
CA LEU A 241 -32.19 8.97 20.22
C LEU A 241 -31.37 10.00 21.03
N TYR A 242 -30.04 10.01 20.92
CA TYR A 242 -29.18 10.95 21.63
C TYR A 242 -28.85 12.15 20.73
N PRO A 243 -29.30 13.38 21.04
CA PRO A 243 -29.08 14.55 20.18
C PRO A 243 -27.61 14.88 19.90
N ARG A 244 -26.68 14.42 20.75
CA ARG A 244 -25.23 14.56 20.53
C ARG A 244 -24.70 13.72 19.35
N LEU A 245 -25.44 12.68 18.93
CA LEU A 245 -25.11 11.79 17.82
C LEU A 245 -26.05 11.96 16.61
N SER A 246 -26.86 13.02 16.57
CA SER A 246 -27.71 13.33 15.41
C SER A 246 -26.91 13.43 14.11
N HIS A 247 -25.69 13.96 14.17
CA HIS A 247 -24.76 14.06 13.03
C HIS A 247 -24.11 12.73 12.61
N TYR A 248 -24.41 11.61 13.29
CA TYR A 248 -24.13 10.26 12.80
C TYR A 248 -25.33 9.63 12.09
N LEU A 249 -26.52 10.23 12.17
CA LEU A 249 -27.64 9.92 11.29
C LEU A 249 -27.44 10.67 9.97
N ILE A 250 -27.38 9.93 8.86
CA ILE A 250 -27.37 10.52 7.52
C ILE A 250 -28.83 10.66 7.10
N ASP A 251 -29.33 11.90 7.06
CA ASP A 251 -30.71 12.16 6.67
C ASP A 251 -30.92 11.80 5.19
N THR A 252 -31.95 10.99 4.93
CA THR A 252 -32.35 10.72 3.55
C THR A 252 -32.94 11.96 2.86
N GLN A 253 -33.34 13.01 3.58
CA GLN A 253 -33.79 14.28 3.00
C GLN A 253 -32.65 15.08 2.33
N GLU A 254 -31.45 15.13 2.91
CA GLU A 254 -30.27 15.71 2.22
C GLU A 254 -29.80 14.86 1.03
N THR A 255 -30.25 13.61 0.94
CA THR A 255 -30.13 12.78 -0.27
C THR A 255 -31.41 12.66 -1.09
N ASN A 256 -32.52 13.34 -0.75
CA ASN A 256 -33.79 13.28 -1.51
C ASN A 256 -33.81 14.14 -2.78
N ALA A 257 -32.75 14.92 -3.05
CA ALA A 257 -32.45 15.38 -4.41
C ALA A 257 -31.98 14.23 -5.34
N VAL A 258 -31.55 13.10 -4.74
CA VAL A 258 -30.86 11.97 -5.39
C VAL A 258 -31.60 10.63 -5.20
N ALA A 259 -32.52 10.54 -4.24
CA ALA A 259 -33.11 9.27 -3.79
C ALA A 259 -34.34 8.78 -4.59
N ASP A 260 -34.85 9.59 -5.53
CA ASP A 260 -35.97 9.17 -6.42
C ASP A 260 -35.54 8.07 -7.43
N SER A 261 -34.25 7.68 -7.43
CA SER A 261 -33.70 6.58 -8.20
C SER A 261 -33.18 5.40 -7.35
N LYS A 262 -33.84 5.05 -6.23
CA LYS A 262 -33.87 3.65 -5.76
C LYS A 262 -34.81 2.79 -6.60
N GLN A 263 -34.67 2.87 -7.93
CA GLN A 263 -35.00 1.74 -8.78
C GLN A 263 -34.11 0.56 -8.36
N THR A 264 -34.64 -0.65 -8.42
CA THR A 264 -33.81 -1.85 -8.50
C THR A 264 -32.88 -1.65 -9.70
N VAL A 265 -31.56 -1.51 -9.49
CA VAL A 265 -30.63 -1.21 -10.59
C VAL A 265 -30.53 -2.44 -11.49
N GLN A 266 -31.42 -2.48 -12.46
CA GLN A 266 -31.49 -3.46 -13.52
C GLN A 266 -30.15 -3.44 -14.28
N PRO A 267 -29.56 -4.59 -14.66
CA PRO A 267 -28.26 -4.63 -15.31
C PRO A 267 -28.15 -3.67 -16.49
N VAL A 268 -26.98 -3.04 -16.66
CA VAL A 268 -26.73 -1.99 -17.67
C VAL A 268 -27.23 -2.38 -19.06
N ARG A 269 -27.00 -3.64 -19.45
CA ARG A 269 -27.43 -4.21 -20.73
C ARG A 269 -28.95 -4.27 -20.89
N GLU A 270 -29.70 -4.54 -19.83
CA GLU A 270 -31.16 -4.58 -19.88
C GLU A 270 -31.74 -3.16 -20.03
N GLN A 271 -31.22 -2.18 -19.29
CA GLN A 271 -31.60 -0.77 -19.47
C GLN A 271 -31.30 -0.27 -20.88
N LEU A 272 -30.15 -0.67 -21.47
CA LEU A 272 -29.79 -0.31 -22.85
C LEU A 272 -30.67 -1.00 -23.90
N ILE A 273 -31.16 -2.22 -23.63
CA ILE A 273 -32.09 -2.91 -24.54
C ILE A 273 -33.43 -2.16 -24.67
N GLU A 274 -33.88 -1.51 -23.59
CA GLU A 274 -35.10 -0.69 -23.56
C GLU A 274 -34.88 0.75 -24.06
N ALA A 275 -33.64 1.17 -24.35
CA ALA A 275 -33.32 2.53 -24.75
C ALA A 275 -33.70 2.84 -26.21
N THR A 276 -34.48 3.91 -26.40
CA THR A 276 -35.04 4.33 -27.70
C THR A 276 -34.33 5.52 -28.34
N THR A 277 -33.52 6.28 -27.59
CA THR A 277 -32.77 7.44 -28.10
C THR A 277 -31.30 7.41 -27.69
N ALA A 278 -30.44 8.05 -28.49
CA ALA A 278 -29.00 8.14 -28.20
C ALA A 278 -28.72 8.89 -26.88
N GLU A 279 -29.59 9.82 -26.50
CA GLU A 279 -29.53 10.58 -25.25
C GLU A 279 -29.86 9.68 -24.04
N GLN A 280 -30.87 8.80 -24.16
CA GLN A 280 -31.16 7.77 -23.15
C GLN A 280 -29.98 6.81 -22.99
N VAL A 281 -29.43 6.30 -24.09
CA VAL A 281 -28.23 5.42 -24.09
C VAL A 281 -27.05 6.08 -23.36
N ILE A 282 -26.76 7.35 -23.66
CA ILE A 282 -25.69 8.12 -23.00
C ILE A 282 -26.00 8.30 -21.50
N SER A 283 -27.25 8.63 -21.13
CA SER A 283 -27.66 8.83 -19.74
C SER A 283 -27.53 7.56 -18.90
N ILE A 284 -27.95 6.40 -19.45
CA ILE A 284 -27.83 5.08 -18.80
C ILE A 284 -26.35 4.76 -18.54
N ILE A 285 -25.48 4.97 -19.54
CA ILE A 285 -24.04 4.75 -19.37
C ILE A 285 -23.46 5.70 -18.31
N LYS A 286 -23.74 7.01 -18.37
CA LYS A 286 -23.25 7.99 -17.38
C LYS A 286 -23.67 7.60 -15.96
N THR A 287 -24.95 7.27 -15.76
CA THR A 287 -25.53 6.92 -14.46
C THR A 287 -24.94 5.62 -13.89
N CYS A 288 -24.90 4.55 -14.68
CA CYS A 288 -24.40 3.26 -14.22
C CYS A 288 -22.87 3.24 -14.05
N PHE A 289 -22.13 3.99 -14.89
CA PHE A 289 -20.70 4.18 -14.72
C PHE A 289 -20.41 4.97 -13.44
N ALA A 290 -21.20 6.01 -13.16
CA ALA A 290 -21.08 6.80 -11.93
C ALA A 290 -21.31 5.94 -10.67
N ALA A 291 -22.36 5.14 -10.63
CA ALA A 291 -22.61 4.21 -9.53
C ALA A 291 -21.46 3.19 -9.33
N LYS A 292 -20.90 2.65 -10.43
CA LYS A 292 -19.72 1.78 -10.37
C LYS A 292 -18.51 2.51 -9.79
N LEU A 293 -18.25 3.75 -10.18
CA LEU A 293 -17.14 4.55 -9.67
C LEU A 293 -17.29 4.90 -8.19
N GLN A 294 -18.49 5.27 -7.73
CA GLN A 294 -18.74 5.51 -6.31
C GLN A 294 -18.44 4.27 -5.45
N ILE A 295 -18.82 3.08 -5.92
CA ILE A 295 -18.49 1.80 -5.25
C ILE A 295 -16.97 1.56 -5.20
N VAL A 296 -16.26 1.72 -6.32
CA VAL A 296 -14.81 1.42 -6.40
C VAL A 296 -13.96 2.43 -5.64
N LEU A 297 -14.33 3.71 -5.66
CA LEU A 297 -13.65 4.78 -4.94
C LEU A 297 -14.13 4.94 -3.48
N GLN A 298 -15.10 4.13 -3.04
CA GLN A 298 -15.73 4.18 -1.71
C GLN A 298 -16.32 5.56 -1.36
N LEU A 299 -16.79 6.29 -2.38
CA LEU A 299 -17.41 7.61 -2.22
C LEU A 299 -18.79 7.44 -1.58
N THR A 300 -19.02 8.12 -0.45
CA THR A 300 -20.24 8.00 0.35
C THR A 300 -20.90 9.36 0.50
N GLY A 301 -22.02 9.57 -0.20
CA GLY A 301 -22.86 10.77 -0.09
C GLY A 301 -22.42 11.98 -0.93
N GLU A 302 -21.31 11.92 -1.67
CA GLU A 302 -20.94 12.98 -2.61
C GLU A 302 -21.59 12.73 -3.99
N GLU A 303 -22.31 13.73 -4.52
CA GLU A 303 -22.64 13.79 -5.95
C GLU A 303 -21.35 13.91 -6.74
N MET A 304 -21.05 12.91 -7.57
CA MET A 304 -19.85 12.92 -8.40
C MET A 304 -20.12 13.74 -9.67
N ASP A 305 -19.51 14.91 -9.79
CA ASP A 305 -19.58 15.72 -11.01
C ASP A 305 -19.06 14.90 -12.21
N MET A 306 -20.00 14.54 -13.08
CA MET A 306 -19.74 13.68 -14.24
C MET A 306 -18.80 14.32 -15.27
N ASN A 307 -18.49 15.61 -15.15
CA ASN A 307 -17.66 16.38 -16.07
C ASN A 307 -16.25 16.64 -15.51
N VAL A 308 -15.99 16.28 -14.25
CA VAL A 308 -14.64 16.34 -13.66
C VAL A 308 -13.78 15.20 -14.22
N PRO A 309 -12.51 15.47 -14.62
CA PRO A 309 -11.58 14.44 -15.05
C PRO A 309 -11.38 13.35 -13.97
N LEU A 310 -11.42 12.08 -14.36
CA LEU A 310 -11.42 10.96 -13.42
C LEU A 310 -10.17 10.89 -12.50
N VAL A 311 -9.04 11.42 -12.95
CA VAL A 311 -7.82 11.56 -12.13
C VAL A 311 -7.99 12.52 -10.95
N GLU A 312 -8.93 13.48 -11.02
CA GLU A 312 -9.16 14.48 -9.97
C GLU A 312 -10.02 13.92 -8.82
N ILE A 313 -10.99 13.04 -9.11
CA ILE A 313 -11.72 12.26 -8.08
C ILE A 313 -10.87 11.13 -7.47
N GLY A 314 -9.66 10.89 -7.99
CA GLY A 314 -8.67 10.02 -7.38
C GLY A 314 -8.44 8.67 -8.06
N ILE A 315 -8.93 8.47 -9.29
CA ILE A 315 -8.60 7.28 -10.08
C ILE A 315 -7.08 7.21 -10.32
N ASP A 316 -6.49 6.07 -9.96
CA ASP A 316 -5.11 5.71 -10.26
C ASP A 316 -5.03 4.65 -11.38
N SER A 317 -3.83 4.16 -11.66
CA SER A 317 -3.60 3.16 -12.72
C SER A 317 -4.21 1.79 -12.46
N LEU A 318 -4.50 1.42 -11.21
CA LEU A 318 -5.17 0.16 -10.88
C LEU A 318 -6.69 0.31 -11.03
N VAL A 319 -7.26 1.40 -10.48
CA VAL A 319 -8.68 1.73 -10.66
C VAL A 319 -9.01 1.95 -12.13
N ALA A 320 -8.10 2.54 -12.93
CA ALA A 320 -8.30 2.72 -14.37
C ALA A 320 -8.33 1.40 -15.17
N VAL A 321 -7.70 0.32 -14.67
CA VAL A 321 -7.87 -1.02 -15.25
C VAL A 321 -9.27 -1.55 -14.92
N GLU A 322 -9.73 -1.45 -13.68
CA GLU A 322 -11.09 -1.88 -13.32
C GLU A 322 -12.18 -1.10 -14.06
N VAL A 323 -11.95 0.18 -14.35
CA VAL A 323 -12.81 0.98 -15.23
C VAL A 323 -12.83 0.44 -16.67
N ARG A 324 -11.65 0.14 -17.26
CA ARG A 324 -11.60 -0.49 -18.60
C ARG A 324 -12.36 -1.81 -18.62
N SER A 325 -12.18 -2.65 -17.60
CA SER A 325 -12.89 -3.91 -17.45
C SER A 325 -14.40 -3.73 -17.40
N TRP A 326 -14.91 -2.73 -16.68
CA TRP A 326 -16.34 -2.44 -16.67
C TRP A 326 -16.88 -2.05 -18.07
N PHE A 327 -16.15 -1.23 -18.84
CA PHE A 327 -16.54 -0.89 -20.22
C PHE A 327 -16.49 -2.09 -21.18
N LEU A 328 -15.50 -2.98 -21.04
CA LEU A 328 -15.43 -4.22 -21.82
C LEU A 328 -16.55 -5.18 -21.44
N LYS A 329 -16.72 -5.47 -20.14
CA LYS A 329 -17.68 -6.45 -19.64
C LYS A 329 -19.12 -6.03 -19.84
N GLU A 330 -19.51 -4.82 -19.43
CA GLU A 330 -20.92 -4.41 -19.51
C GLU A 330 -21.28 -3.91 -20.92
N LEU A 331 -20.43 -3.11 -21.55
CA LEU A 331 -20.71 -2.35 -22.78
C LEU A 331 -20.00 -2.87 -24.04
N GLN A 332 -19.27 -3.99 -23.95
CA GLN A 332 -18.50 -4.60 -25.06
C GLN A 332 -17.56 -3.61 -25.77
N THR A 333 -17.10 -2.57 -25.07
CA THR A 333 -16.41 -1.43 -25.67
C THR A 333 -15.04 -1.24 -25.06
N ASP A 334 -13.98 -1.31 -25.88
CA ASP A 334 -12.63 -0.97 -25.39
C ASP A 334 -12.48 0.53 -25.08
N MET A 335 -12.06 0.79 -23.83
CA MET A 335 -11.76 2.10 -23.28
C MET A 335 -10.30 2.14 -22.77
N PRO A 336 -9.35 2.65 -23.56
CA PRO A 336 -7.93 2.60 -23.22
C PRO A 336 -7.58 3.27 -21.88
N VAL A 337 -6.75 2.60 -21.06
CA VAL A 337 -6.29 3.10 -19.75
C VAL A 337 -5.64 4.49 -19.85
N LEU A 338 -4.88 4.75 -20.93
CA LEU A 338 -4.29 6.06 -21.20
C LEU A 338 -5.32 7.18 -21.43
N LYS A 339 -6.58 6.87 -21.79
CA LYS A 339 -7.65 7.88 -21.92
C LYS A 339 -8.40 8.09 -20.61
N ILE A 340 -8.59 7.03 -19.82
CA ILE A 340 -9.14 7.11 -18.45
C ILE A 340 -8.21 7.96 -17.57
N LEU A 341 -6.89 7.74 -17.66
CA LEU A 341 -5.88 8.55 -16.98
C LEU A 341 -5.54 9.86 -17.70
N GLY A 342 -5.88 9.98 -19.00
CA GLY A 342 -5.60 11.15 -19.85
C GLY A 342 -6.51 12.35 -19.62
N GLY A 343 -7.28 12.35 -18.53
CA GLY A 343 -8.16 13.45 -18.15
C GLY A 343 -9.58 13.40 -18.70
N GLY A 344 -10.04 12.25 -19.21
CA GLY A 344 -11.46 12.06 -19.54
C GLY A 344 -12.34 12.06 -18.28
N SER A 345 -13.55 12.60 -18.41
CA SER A 345 -14.60 12.59 -17.38
C SER A 345 -15.60 11.44 -17.59
N VAL A 346 -16.53 11.23 -16.65
CA VAL A 346 -17.65 10.27 -16.80
C VAL A 346 -18.45 10.58 -18.08
N SER A 347 -18.70 11.87 -18.33
CA SER A 347 -19.35 12.38 -19.53
C SER A 347 -18.61 11.99 -20.80
N ASP A 348 -17.30 12.28 -20.89
CA ASP A 348 -16.49 12.01 -22.09
C ASP A 348 -16.44 10.52 -22.45
N LEU A 349 -16.27 9.66 -21.43
CA LEU A 349 -16.12 8.22 -21.65
C LEU A 349 -17.47 7.58 -22.01
N ALA A 350 -18.57 8.02 -21.39
CA ALA A 350 -19.92 7.57 -21.75
C ALA A 350 -20.31 7.98 -23.19
N GLU A 351 -20.02 9.23 -23.56
CA GLU A 351 -20.27 9.73 -24.92
C GLU A 351 -19.33 9.16 -25.98
N GLN A 352 -18.20 8.57 -25.60
CA GLN A 352 -17.38 7.78 -26.52
C GLN A 352 -17.88 6.33 -26.59
N ALA A 353 -18.35 5.75 -25.49
CA ALA A 353 -18.84 4.39 -25.45
C ALA A 353 -20.14 4.22 -26.26
N SER A 354 -21.09 5.15 -26.13
CA SER A 354 -22.33 5.15 -26.92
C SER A 354 -22.09 5.13 -28.44
N LYS A 355 -21.01 5.78 -28.90
CA LYS A 355 -20.58 5.82 -30.32
C LYS A 355 -19.87 4.54 -30.80
N LYS A 356 -19.71 3.54 -29.92
CA LYS A 356 -19.02 2.26 -30.18
C LYS A 356 -19.87 1.02 -29.83
N LEU A 357 -21.06 1.17 -29.24
CA LEU A 357 -21.89 0.03 -28.83
C LEU A 357 -22.25 -0.89 -30.01
N PRO A 358 -22.19 -2.22 -29.84
CA PRO A 358 -22.85 -3.16 -30.74
C PRO A 358 -24.36 -2.92 -30.76
N ALA A 359 -24.97 -3.02 -31.95
CA ALA A 359 -26.43 -2.85 -32.11
C ALA A 359 -27.25 -3.86 -31.27
N GLU A 360 -26.68 -5.03 -30.96
CA GLU A 360 -27.27 -6.04 -30.07
C GLU A 360 -27.54 -5.54 -28.65
N LEU A 361 -26.82 -4.52 -28.17
CA LEU A 361 -27.04 -3.90 -26.86
C LEU A 361 -28.06 -2.77 -26.88
N VAL A 362 -28.46 -2.27 -28.06
CA VAL A 362 -29.41 -1.16 -28.25
C VAL A 362 -30.42 -1.43 -29.38
N PRO A 363 -31.11 -2.60 -29.41
CA PRO A 363 -31.98 -3.01 -30.52
C PRO A 363 -33.19 -2.10 -30.77
N MET A 364 -33.59 -1.28 -29.79
CA MET A 364 -34.69 -0.31 -29.92
C MET A 364 -34.22 1.06 -30.46
N LEU A 365 -32.91 1.27 -30.61
CA LEU A 365 -32.31 2.46 -31.23
C LEU A 365 -32.31 2.32 -32.76
N GLY A 366 -33.50 2.44 -33.37
CA GLY A 366 -33.71 2.18 -34.80
C GLY A 366 -32.87 3.04 -35.76
N ASP A 367 -32.67 2.54 -36.98
CA ASP A 367 -31.78 3.05 -38.06
C ASP A 367 -32.02 4.53 -38.47
N THR A 368 -31.59 5.44 -37.61
CA THR A 368 -31.72 6.90 -37.78
C THR A 368 -30.38 7.62 -37.56
N ALA A 369 -29.27 6.88 -37.66
CA ALA A 369 -27.90 7.39 -37.56
C ALA A 369 -27.04 7.10 -38.81
N THR A 370 -27.64 6.87 -39.98
CA THR A 370 -26.92 6.91 -41.27
C THR A 370 -26.84 8.36 -41.76
N PRO A 371 -25.66 9.03 -41.77
CA PRO A 371 -25.55 10.37 -42.35
C PRO A 371 -25.71 10.25 -43.87
N SER A 372 -26.62 11.03 -44.44
CA SER A 372 -26.91 10.96 -45.88
C SER A 372 -25.69 11.36 -46.71
N ILE A 373 -25.23 10.45 -47.57
CA ILE A 373 -24.06 10.68 -48.45
C ILE A 373 -24.45 11.67 -49.56
N THR A 374 -24.39 12.96 -49.23
CA THR A 374 -24.37 14.04 -50.22
C THR A 374 -23.00 14.04 -50.90
N LYS A 375 -22.99 13.73 -52.20
CA LYS A 375 -21.76 13.68 -53.01
C LYS A 375 -21.17 15.08 -53.21
N ALA A 376 -20.32 15.52 -52.29
CA ALA A 376 -19.34 16.58 -52.53
C ALA A 376 -18.07 16.00 -53.20
N GLU A 377 -17.47 16.76 -54.11
CA GLU A 377 -16.41 16.26 -55.00
C GLU A 377 -15.07 15.99 -54.30
N LYS A 378 -14.30 15.01 -54.83
CA LYS A 378 -12.90 14.76 -54.43
C LYS A 378 -11.99 15.94 -54.84
N LYS A 379 -11.82 16.93 -53.96
CA LYS A 379 -10.67 17.85 -54.02
C LYS A 379 -9.48 17.25 -53.25
N LYS A 380 -8.30 17.29 -53.86
CA LYS A 380 -7.03 16.86 -53.27
C LYS A 380 -6.74 17.66 -51.98
N PRO A 381 -5.99 17.10 -51.01
CA PRO A 381 -5.59 17.86 -49.81
C PRO A 381 -4.74 19.06 -50.21
N ALA A 382 -5.32 20.25 -50.09
CA ALA A 382 -4.59 21.50 -50.19
C ALA A 382 -3.77 21.70 -48.90
N LYS A 383 -2.48 22.03 -49.04
CA LYS A 383 -1.67 22.47 -47.90
C LYS A 383 -2.30 23.75 -47.32
N CYS A 384 -2.69 23.72 -46.05
CA CYS A 384 -3.06 24.91 -45.30
C CYS A 384 -1.95 25.24 -44.28
N PRO A 385 -1.64 26.52 -43.97
CA PRO A 385 -0.33 26.87 -43.43
C PRO A 385 -0.18 26.65 -41.92
N LEU A 386 1.07 26.43 -41.49
CA LEU A 386 1.50 26.75 -40.13
C LEU A 386 1.32 28.26 -39.91
N ARG A 387 0.30 28.64 -39.13
CA ARG A 387 0.17 30.02 -38.64
C ARG A 387 0.84 30.11 -37.28
N HIS A 388 2.11 30.54 -37.26
CA HIS A 388 2.74 30.94 -36.01
C HIS A 388 1.92 32.07 -35.36
N GLN A 389 1.47 31.86 -34.12
CA GLN A 389 1.18 32.96 -33.21
C GLN A 389 2.48 33.30 -32.48
N GLU A 390 3.27 34.20 -33.06
CA GLU A 390 4.31 34.89 -32.30
C GLU A 390 3.64 35.78 -31.25
N VAL A 391 3.80 35.45 -29.98
CA VAL A 391 3.39 36.33 -28.88
C VAL A 391 4.42 37.44 -28.76
N SER A 392 4.22 38.51 -29.54
CA SER A 392 5.10 39.68 -29.55
C SER A 392 4.98 40.47 -28.24
N PHE A 393 6.02 40.40 -27.41
CA PHE A 393 6.20 41.34 -26.31
C PHE A 393 6.57 42.71 -26.87
N VAL A 394 5.57 43.57 -27.09
CA VAL A 394 5.79 44.98 -27.45
C VAL A 394 6.27 45.73 -26.22
N ALA A 395 7.57 46.00 -26.14
CA ALA A 395 8.14 46.85 -25.11
C ALA A 395 7.71 48.31 -25.30
N THR A 396 7.22 48.95 -24.23
CA THR A 396 6.96 50.39 -24.20
C THR A 396 8.27 51.16 -24.25
N SER A 397 8.44 51.98 -25.29
CA SER A 397 9.65 52.77 -25.49
C SER A 397 9.65 54.07 -24.68
N ALA A 398 10.75 54.32 -23.96
CA ALA A 398 11.01 55.60 -23.31
C ALA A 398 11.55 56.65 -24.30
N SER A 399 11.31 57.93 -24.01
CA SER A 399 11.75 59.05 -24.85
C SER A 399 13.26 59.30 -24.77
N LYS A 400 13.80 59.93 -25.81
CA LYS A 400 15.22 60.32 -25.93
C LYS A 400 15.55 61.51 -25.01
N THR A 401 16.77 61.53 -24.46
CA THR A 401 17.64 62.73 -24.47
C THR A 401 19.12 62.31 -24.36
N GLU A 402 20.03 63.25 -24.60
CA GLU A 402 21.43 63.00 -24.93
C GLU A 402 22.40 63.19 -23.74
N ARG A 403 23.58 62.56 -23.80
CA ARG A 403 24.89 63.27 -23.83
C ARG A 403 26.10 62.32 -24.02
N ASN A 404 27.22 62.91 -24.45
CA ASN A 404 28.53 62.28 -24.76
C ASN A 404 29.23 61.77 -23.46
N ALA A 405 30.20 60.84 -23.45
CA ALA A 405 31.42 60.81 -24.27
C ALA A 405 32.26 59.51 -24.13
N SER A 406 33.14 59.28 -25.13
CA SER A 406 34.49 58.63 -25.13
C SER A 406 35.00 57.81 -23.91
N LEU A 407 35.72 56.69 -24.05
CA LEU A 407 36.94 56.49 -24.87
C LEU A 407 37.24 55.02 -25.28
N ALA A 408 37.91 54.88 -26.44
CA ALA A 408 38.92 53.89 -26.86
C ALA A 408 39.00 52.44 -26.32
N ARG A 409 38.89 51.49 -27.27
CA ARG A 409 39.63 50.19 -27.35
C ARG A 409 41.16 50.42 -27.46
N PRO A 410 42.08 49.42 -27.32
CA PRO A 410 41.95 48.02 -27.81
C PRO A 410 42.58 46.92 -26.92
N ALA A 411 42.63 45.69 -27.45
CA ALA A 411 43.26 44.52 -26.86
C ALA A 411 44.63 44.20 -27.49
N LEU A 412 45.48 43.42 -26.80
CA LEU A 412 46.52 42.59 -27.41
C LEU A 412 46.97 41.44 -26.48
N ARG A 413 47.80 40.53 -27.00
CA ARG A 413 48.32 39.32 -26.33
C ARG A 413 49.76 39.53 -25.83
N HIS A 414 50.17 38.66 -24.90
CA HIS A 414 51.51 38.09 -24.58
C HIS A 414 51.56 37.91 -23.04
N ALA A 415 51.80 36.74 -22.43
CA ALA A 415 52.76 35.64 -22.66
C ALA A 415 54.20 35.99 -22.24
N LEU A 416 54.64 35.44 -21.09
CA LEU A 416 56.04 35.19 -20.73
C LEU A 416 56.14 34.19 -19.56
N SER A 417 57.12 33.30 -19.63
CA SER A 417 57.68 32.50 -18.52
C SER A 417 58.87 33.28 -17.89
N ALA A 418 59.53 32.89 -16.79
CA ALA A 418 59.62 31.60 -16.07
C ALA A 418 59.75 31.87 -14.53
N ASP A 419 60.45 31.15 -13.63
CA ASP A 419 61.47 30.08 -13.75
C ASP A 419 61.60 29.19 -12.47
N THR A 420 62.63 28.35 -12.50
CA THR A 420 63.09 27.17 -11.74
C THR A 420 63.49 27.26 -10.24
N ALA A 421 63.28 26.12 -9.55
CA ALA A 421 64.31 25.25 -8.93
C ALA A 421 63.65 23.86 -8.61
N THR A 422 64.00 22.69 -9.17
CA THR A 422 65.19 21.79 -8.99
C THR A 422 65.55 21.52 -7.53
N THR A 423 65.79 20.28 -7.05
CA THR A 423 66.40 19.05 -7.63
C THR A 423 65.74 17.75 -7.03
N THR A 424 65.88 16.48 -7.47
CA THR A 424 66.44 15.72 -8.63
C THR A 424 66.09 14.21 -8.49
N ASP A 425 65.98 13.48 -9.62
CA ASP A 425 66.51 12.11 -9.92
C ASP A 425 66.22 10.87 -9.02
N THR A 426 66.16 9.60 -9.48
CA THR A 426 66.05 8.93 -10.82
C THR A 426 65.44 7.52 -10.58
N HIS A 427 64.75 6.84 -11.51
CA HIS A 427 65.32 6.28 -12.75
C HIS A 427 64.26 5.87 -13.81
N SER A 428 64.60 6.23 -15.05
CA SER A 428 64.59 5.39 -16.28
C SER A 428 63.28 4.91 -16.91
N ARG A 429 63.27 4.92 -18.25
CA ARG A 429 62.11 4.73 -19.14
C ARG A 429 62.53 3.78 -20.27
N ALA A 430 61.64 2.87 -20.66
CA ALA A 430 61.72 2.12 -21.91
C ALA A 430 60.45 2.39 -22.72
N GLU A 431 60.58 2.52 -24.04
CA GLU A 431 59.48 2.87 -24.93
C GLU A 431 59.08 1.66 -25.79
N SER A 432 57.79 1.47 -26.02
CA SER A 432 57.30 0.78 -27.21
C SER A 432 55.95 1.34 -27.66
N THR A 433 55.73 1.33 -28.96
CA THR A 433 54.55 1.91 -29.62
C THR A 433 53.33 1.01 -29.46
N ALA A 434 52.23 1.55 -28.94
CA ALA A 434 50.95 0.84 -28.83
C ALA A 434 50.24 0.74 -30.20
N THR A 435 50.51 -0.33 -30.94
CA THR A 435 49.68 -0.79 -32.05
C THR A 435 48.27 -1.14 -31.53
N PRO A 436 47.17 -0.78 -32.22
CA PRO A 436 45.83 -1.16 -31.78
C PRO A 436 45.70 -2.70 -31.76
N PRO A 437 45.14 -3.31 -30.68
CA PRO A 437 44.92 -4.74 -30.66
C PRO A 437 43.85 -5.12 -31.69
N SER A 438 44.28 -5.89 -32.68
CA SER A 438 43.42 -6.53 -33.69
C SER A 438 42.28 -7.30 -33.04
N SER A 439 41.14 -7.39 -33.75
CA SER A 439 39.95 -8.14 -33.37
C SER A 439 40.27 -9.52 -32.78
N VAL A 440 40.22 -9.62 -31.45
CA VAL A 440 40.32 -10.90 -30.76
C VAL A 440 39.01 -11.65 -31.01
N SER A 441 39.03 -12.58 -31.97
CA SER A 441 37.96 -13.55 -32.19
C SER A 441 37.97 -14.58 -31.06
N GLY A 442 37.71 -14.11 -29.84
CA GLY A 442 37.61 -14.91 -28.64
C GLY A 442 36.38 -15.81 -28.73
N LYS A 443 36.58 -17.02 -29.26
CA LYS A 443 35.61 -18.11 -29.08
C LYS A 443 35.60 -18.48 -27.59
N SER A 444 34.82 -17.76 -26.80
CA SER A 444 34.39 -18.24 -25.47
C SER A 444 33.65 -19.55 -25.69
N SER A 445 34.30 -20.66 -25.35
CA SER A 445 33.80 -21.99 -25.64
C SER A 445 32.56 -22.29 -24.79
N PHE A 446 31.42 -22.46 -25.45
CA PHE A 446 30.15 -22.86 -24.83
C PHE A 446 30.18 -24.26 -24.16
N SER A 447 31.30 -24.98 -24.25
CA SER A 447 31.49 -26.35 -23.78
C SER A 447 31.51 -26.49 -22.25
N ASP A 448 32.08 -25.52 -21.52
CA ASP A 448 32.52 -25.74 -20.14
C ASP A 448 31.39 -25.50 -19.10
N ARG A 449 30.14 -25.34 -19.56
CA ARG A 449 28.89 -25.55 -18.81
C ARG A 449 27.96 -26.59 -19.47
N GLY A 450 28.46 -27.37 -20.43
CA GLY A 450 27.68 -28.31 -21.24
C GLY A 450 27.09 -29.50 -20.48
N GLU A 451 27.67 -29.88 -19.34
CA GLU A 451 27.22 -31.05 -18.54
C GLU A 451 25.90 -30.82 -17.77
N ILE A 452 25.32 -29.62 -17.81
CA ILE A 452 24.04 -29.32 -17.13
C ILE A 452 22.82 -29.75 -17.98
N ALA A 453 23.04 -30.19 -19.23
CA ALA A 453 21.99 -30.53 -20.20
C ALA A 453 21.87 -32.04 -20.53
N GLU A 454 22.57 -32.95 -19.83
CA GLU A 454 22.30 -34.39 -19.95
C GLU A 454 20.94 -34.75 -19.31
N SER A 455 19.87 -34.61 -20.12
CA SER A 455 18.53 -35.15 -19.85
C SER A 455 18.00 -34.97 -18.41
N LYS A 456 17.71 -33.72 -17.99
CA LYS A 456 16.76 -33.50 -16.88
C LYS A 456 15.45 -34.21 -17.22
N GLY A 457 15.17 -35.31 -16.54
CA GLY A 457 14.23 -36.33 -17.03
C GLY A 457 12.77 -35.90 -17.04
N LEU A 458 12.19 -35.79 -18.24
CA LEU A 458 10.73 -35.73 -18.47
C LEU A 458 9.97 -37.01 -18.01
N SER A 459 10.65 -37.93 -17.31
CA SER A 459 10.14 -39.21 -16.83
C SER A 459 9.76 -39.23 -15.34
N GLU A 460 10.16 -38.24 -14.54
CA GLU A 460 9.87 -38.21 -13.09
C GLU A 460 8.47 -37.66 -12.77
N PHE A 461 8.04 -36.61 -13.49
CA PHE A 461 6.76 -35.94 -13.26
C PHE A 461 5.78 -36.20 -14.41
N LYS A 462 4.56 -36.61 -14.08
CA LYS A 462 3.48 -36.71 -15.07
C LYS A 462 3.00 -35.31 -15.47
N VAL A 463 3.01 -35.04 -16.77
CA VAL A 463 2.71 -33.74 -17.39
C VAL A 463 1.26 -33.71 -17.89
N LEU A 464 0.56 -32.63 -17.60
CA LEU A 464 -0.78 -32.30 -18.12
C LEU A 464 -0.68 -31.63 -19.50
N ARG A 465 0.21 -30.65 -19.65
CA ARG A 465 0.54 -29.99 -20.91
C ARG A 465 1.91 -29.31 -20.87
N THR A 466 2.51 -29.12 -22.04
CA THR A 466 3.73 -28.33 -22.25
C THR A 466 3.45 -27.27 -23.30
N GLU A 467 3.85 -26.03 -23.02
CA GLU A 467 3.49 -24.82 -23.77
C GLU A 467 4.70 -23.88 -23.87
N PRO A 468 4.79 -22.97 -24.86
CA PRO A 468 5.85 -21.96 -24.90
C PRO A 468 5.84 -21.07 -23.65
N MET A 469 7.03 -20.64 -23.20
CA MET A 469 7.18 -19.63 -22.14
C MET A 469 6.72 -18.24 -22.59
N SER A 470 6.21 -17.44 -21.65
CA SER A 470 5.86 -16.05 -21.91
C SER A 470 7.11 -15.19 -22.01
N LEU A 471 7.02 -14.01 -22.62
CA LEU A 471 8.17 -13.10 -22.77
C LEU A 471 8.78 -12.72 -21.40
N SER A 472 7.95 -12.60 -20.36
CA SER A 472 8.43 -12.38 -18.98
C SER A 472 9.02 -13.64 -18.36
N GLN A 473 8.47 -14.83 -18.57
CA GLN A 473 9.07 -16.10 -18.10
C GLN A 473 10.44 -16.34 -18.74
N SER A 474 10.55 -16.19 -20.05
CA SER A 474 11.80 -16.36 -20.81
C SER A 474 12.92 -15.45 -20.28
N ARG A 475 12.58 -14.23 -19.81
CA ARG A 475 13.56 -13.34 -19.16
C ARG A 475 14.05 -13.89 -17.81
N PHE A 476 13.18 -14.47 -16.99
CA PHE A 476 13.59 -15.04 -15.70
C PHE A 476 14.34 -16.38 -15.86
N TRP A 477 13.96 -17.19 -16.86
CA TRP A 477 14.75 -18.37 -17.26
C TRP A 477 16.16 -17.98 -17.70
N LEU A 478 16.29 -16.93 -18.53
CA LEU A 478 17.60 -16.41 -18.93
C LEU A 478 18.41 -15.90 -17.72
N LEU A 479 17.77 -15.28 -16.72
CA LEU A 479 18.46 -14.86 -15.50
C LEU A 479 18.97 -16.05 -14.67
N ASP A 480 18.19 -17.11 -14.51
CA ASP A 480 18.60 -18.33 -13.78
C ASP A 480 19.85 -19.00 -14.40
N LEU A 481 19.96 -19.01 -15.73
CA LEU A 481 21.13 -19.55 -16.44
C LEU A 481 22.42 -18.71 -16.28
N PHE A 482 22.28 -17.40 -16.04
CA PHE A 482 23.40 -16.43 -16.08
C PHE A 482 23.82 -15.89 -14.71
N LEU A 483 22.96 -15.88 -13.70
CA LEU A 483 23.30 -15.40 -12.36
C LEU A 483 24.04 -16.47 -11.54
N GLU A 484 25.03 -16.05 -10.76
CA GLU A 484 25.70 -16.92 -9.78
C GLU A 484 24.82 -17.14 -8.53
N ASP A 485 24.04 -16.12 -8.17
CA ASP A 485 23.05 -16.14 -7.09
C ASP A 485 21.66 -16.50 -7.63
N ARG A 486 21.31 -17.79 -7.58
CA ARG A 486 19.98 -18.31 -7.94
C ARG A 486 18.85 -17.75 -7.07
N THR A 487 19.16 -17.30 -5.85
CA THR A 487 18.15 -16.78 -4.92
C THR A 487 17.72 -15.34 -5.25
N ALA A 488 18.42 -14.67 -6.17
CA ALA A 488 18.16 -13.29 -6.58
C ALA A 488 16.77 -13.05 -7.21
N SER A 489 16.10 -14.11 -7.67
CA SER A 489 14.72 -14.06 -8.22
C SER A 489 13.67 -14.67 -7.29
N ASN A 490 14.00 -14.89 -6.01
CA ASN A 490 13.03 -15.30 -4.99
C ASN A 490 12.19 -14.12 -4.51
N VAL A 491 10.93 -14.39 -4.18
CA VAL A 491 10.07 -13.46 -3.44
C VAL A 491 9.57 -14.16 -2.19
N ALA A 492 9.78 -13.54 -1.02
CA ALA A 492 9.46 -14.13 0.29
C ALA A 492 8.70 -13.15 1.19
N PHE A 493 7.65 -13.64 1.84
CA PHE A 493 6.77 -12.90 2.74
C PHE A 493 6.59 -13.65 4.07
N GLN A 494 6.36 -12.88 5.15
CA GLN A 494 5.99 -13.39 6.47
C GLN A 494 4.73 -12.66 6.94
N TYR A 495 3.69 -13.41 7.29
CA TYR A 495 2.45 -12.90 7.88
C TYR A 495 2.32 -13.43 9.31
N GLN A 496 2.04 -12.56 10.28
CA GLN A 496 1.57 -13.01 11.59
C GLN A 496 0.05 -13.22 11.51
N LEU A 497 -0.40 -14.40 11.94
CA LEU A 497 -1.82 -14.77 12.03
C LEU A 497 -2.19 -14.89 13.51
N ASN A 498 -3.17 -14.10 13.93
CA ASN A 498 -3.69 -14.10 15.29
C ASN A 498 -5.09 -14.75 15.31
N GLY A 499 -5.34 -15.63 16.29
CA GLY A 499 -6.60 -16.40 16.43
C GLY A 499 -6.44 -17.91 16.22
N ASN A 500 -7.51 -18.67 16.48
CA ASN A 500 -7.49 -20.14 16.47
C ASN A 500 -7.47 -20.71 15.03
N LEU A 501 -6.32 -21.22 14.58
CA LEU A 501 -6.13 -21.72 13.21
C LEU A 501 -6.32 -23.24 13.10
N GLN A 502 -7.22 -23.69 12.22
CA GLN A 502 -7.43 -25.11 11.90
C GLN A 502 -6.42 -25.58 10.84
N VAL A 503 -5.22 -25.98 11.27
CA VAL A 503 -4.08 -26.29 10.38
C VAL A 503 -4.43 -27.27 9.26
N ASP A 504 -5.16 -28.36 9.55
CA ASP A 504 -5.55 -29.36 8.55
C ASP A 504 -6.43 -28.77 7.43
N LYS A 505 -7.31 -27.80 7.76
CA LYS A 505 -8.10 -27.08 6.77
C LYS A 505 -7.25 -26.12 5.94
N LEU A 506 -6.22 -25.51 6.53
CA LEU A 506 -5.31 -24.65 5.78
C LEU A 506 -4.46 -25.46 4.80
N ALA A 507 -4.02 -26.66 5.19
CA ALA A 507 -3.35 -27.61 4.30
C ALA A 507 -4.27 -28.03 3.14
N GLN A 508 -5.49 -28.50 3.43
CA GLN A 508 -6.47 -28.89 2.40
C GLN A 508 -6.85 -27.73 1.46
N ALA A 509 -7.00 -26.52 2.00
CA ALA A 509 -7.25 -25.31 1.23
C ALA A 509 -6.09 -24.99 0.28
N LEU A 510 -4.84 -25.13 0.73
CA LEU A 510 -3.65 -24.93 -0.09
C LEU A 510 -3.56 -25.95 -1.22
N GLU A 511 -3.82 -27.24 -0.94
CA GLU A 511 -3.81 -28.30 -1.98
C GLU A 511 -4.89 -28.04 -3.05
N LEU A 512 -6.09 -27.61 -2.65
CA LEU A 512 -7.19 -27.26 -3.55
C LEU A 512 -6.84 -26.05 -4.44
N VAL A 513 -6.25 -25.01 -3.87
CA VAL A 513 -5.85 -23.80 -4.61
C VAL A 513 -4.65 -24.07 -5.52
N ALA A 514 -3.69 -24.90 -5.09
CA ALA A 514 -2.58 -25.36 -5.92
C ALA A 514 -3.07 -26.20 -7.12
N MET A 515 -4.07 -27.07 -6.92
CA MET A 515 -4.72 -27.76 -8.05
C MET A 515 -5.46 -26.80 -9.00
N ARG A 516 -6.14 -25.77 -8.47
CA ARG A 516 -6.91 -24.80 -9.27
C ARG A 516 -6.08 -23.91 -10.20
N HIS A 517 -4.85 -23.57 -9.82
CA HIS A 517 -3.99 -22.64 -10.56
C HIS A 517 -2.75 -23.36 -11.11
N GLU A 518 -2.73 -23.64 -12.42
CA GLU A 518 -1.68 -24.42 -13.09
C GLU A 518 -0.26 -23.89 -12.84
N SER A 519 -0.11 -22.56 -12.77
CA SER A 519 1.17 -21.89 -12.53
C SER A 519 1.83 -22.27 -11.19
N LEU A 520 1.07 -22.80 -10.22
CA LEU A 520 1.58 -23.33 -8.95
C LEU A 520 2.12 -24.76 -9.05
N ARG A 521 1.96 -25.41 -10.21
CA ARG A 521 2.41 -26.76 -10.56
C ARG A 521 3.22 -26.77 -11.86
N THR A 522 3.67 -25.59 -12.31
CA THR A 522 4.47 -25.38 -13.52
C THR A 522 5.96 -25.50 -13.20
N PHE A 523 6.70 -26.09 -14.13
CA PHE A 523 8.16 -26.19 -14.16
C PHE A 523 8.68 -25.93 -15.59
N PHE A 524 9.99 -25.78 -15.75
CA PHE A 524 10.62 -25.25 -16.96
C PHE A 524 11.75 -26.14 -17.43
N VAL A 525 11.76 -26.47 -18.71
CA VAL A 525 12.73 -27.39 -19.34
C VAL A 525 13.07 -26.90 -20.75
N ASN A 526 14.23 -27.32 -21.28
CA ASN A 526 14.55 -27.09 -22.70
C ASN A 526 13.53 -27.82 -23.60
N ASP A 527 13.22 -27.23 -24.75
CA ASP A 527 12.33 -27.84 -25.74
C ASP A 527 13.05 -29.02 -26.43
N SER A 528 12.44 -30.20 -26.40
CA SER A 528 13.01 -31.41 -27.02
C SER A 528 13.04 -31.37 -28.55
N SER A 529 12.31 -30.44 -29.18
CA SER A 529 12.34 -30.14 -30.61
C SER A 529 13.24 -28.97 -30.98
N GLN A 530 13.55 -28.07 -30.03
CA GLN A 530 14.40 -26.89 -30.21
C GLN A 530 15.30 -26.68 -28.97
N PRO A 531 16.47 -27.35 -28.87
CA PRO A 531 17.28 -27.35 -27.64
C PRO A 531 17.77 -25.98 -27.14
N ASP A 532 17.81 -24.97 -28.02
CA ASP A 532 18.15 -23.58 -27.69
C ASP A 532 16.97 -22.77 -27.08
N MET A 533 15.76 -23.35 -27.09
CA MET A 533 14.54 -22.81 -26.50
C MET A 533 14.16 -23.55 -25.21
N ALA A 534 13.33 -22.92 -24.38
CA ALA A 534 12.72 -23.57 -23.23
C ALA A 534 11.21 -23.33 -23.16
N VAL A 535 10.53 -24.28 -22.54
CA VAL A 535 9.07 -24.41 -22.48
C VAL A 535 8.61 -24.56 -21.03
N GLN A 536 7.35 -24.18 -20.77
CA GLN A 536 6.72 -24.40 -19.48
C GLN A 536 5.88 -25.68 -19.52
N SER A 537 6.13 -26.59 -18.59
CA SER A 537 5.40 -27.84 -18.41
C SER A 537 4.56 -27.76 -17.14
N VAL A 538 3.29 -28.14 -17.22
CA VAL A 538 2.36 -28.20 -16.09
C VAL A 538 2.31 -29.65 -15.62
N SER A 539 2.66 -29.94 -14.36
CA SER A 539 2.41 -31.27 -13.79
C SER A 539 0.91 -31.51 -13.61
N ASP A 540 0.43 -32.75 -13.78
CA ASP A 540 -0.98 -33.09 -13.55
C ASP A 540 -1.37 -33.18 -12.06
N THR A 541 -0.38 -33.18 -11.17
CA THR A 541 -0.48 -33.49 -9.75
C THR A 541 -0.05 -32.31 -8.89
N ASN A 542 -0.55 -32.24 -7.65
CA ASN A 542 -0.13 -31.20 -6.70
C ASN A 542 1.22 -31.53 -6.05
N HIS A 543 2.10 -30.53 -6.02
CA HIS A 543 3.44 -30.58 -5.45
C HIS A 543 3.67 -29.55 -4.33
N VAL A 544 2.70 -28.67 -4.08
CA VAL A 544 2.72 -27.66 -3.01
C VAL A 544 2.05 -28.23 -1.77
N LYS A 545 2.73 -28.18 -0.63
CA LYS A 545 2.22 -28.63 0.67
C LYS A 545 2.43 -27.56 1.73
N LEU A 546 1.60 -27.57 2.76
CA LEU A 546 1.80 -26.74 3.94
C LEU A 546 2.79 -27.45 4.87
N GLU A 547 4.01 -26.93 4.95
CA GLU A 547 4.92 -27.33 6.02
C GLU A 547 4.37 -26.78 7.35
N HIS A 548 4.35 -27.59 8.40
CA HIS A 548 3.90 -27.15 9.73
C HIS A 548 4.89 -27.57 10.81
N ARG A 549 5.25 -26.63 11.69
CA ARG A 549 5.96 -26.92 12.94
C ARG A 549 5.55 -25.98 14.07
N THR A 550 5.76 -26.43 15.30
CA THR A 550 5.68 -25.57 16.49
C THR A 550 7.04 -24.91 16.73
N ILE A 551 7.05 -23.64 17.10
CA ILE A 551 8.23 -22.85 17.50
C ILE A 551 8.09 -22.41 18.96
N ASN A 552 9.20 -22.15 19.64
CA ASN A 552 9.25 -21.79 21.07
C ASN A 552 9.55 -20.31 21.33
N HIS A 553 10.08 -19.60 20.33
CA HIS A 553 10.39 -18.17 20.33
C HIS A 553 10.12 -17.52 18.96
N VAL A 554 9.81 -16.22 18.95
CA VAL A 554 9.49 -15.47 17.71
C VAL A 554 10.67 -15.40 16.73
N ASP A 555 11.91 -15.41 17.23
CA ASP A 555 13.11 -15.35 16.37
C ASP A 555 13.25 -16.57 15.45
N GLU A 556 12.64 -17.71 15.80
CA GLU A 556 12.60 -18.90 14.93
C GLU A 556 11.82 -18.65 13.63
N ALA A 557 10.86 -17.71 13.64
CA ALA A 557 10.16 -17.28 12.44
C ALA A 557 11.03 -16.36 11.57
N ALA A 558 11.77 -15.42 12.18
CA ALA A 558 12.71 -14.56 11.46
C ALA A 558 13.88 -15.35 10.85
N GLN A 559 14.36 -16.39 11.54
CA GLN A 559 15.36 -17.33 11.02
C GLN A 559 14.81 -18.14 9.84
N GLU A 560 13.60 -18.69 9.97
CA GLU A 560 12.97 -19.45 8.87
C GLU A 560 12.62 -18.56 7.66
N TYR A 561 12.34 -17.27 7.88
CA TYR A 561 12.14 -16.30 6.81
C TYR A 561 13.41 -16.08 5.99
N GLU A 562 14.58 -15.95 6.63
CA GLU A 562 15.86 -15.88 5.93
C GLU A 562 16.23 -17.20 5.23
N ILE A 563 15.78 -18.36 5.74
CA ILE A 563 15.88 -19.65 5.04
C ILE A 563 14.98 -19.67 3.79
N HIS A 564 13.72 -19.24 3.91
CA HIS A 564 12.76 -19.16 2.79
C HIS A 564 13.24 -18.23 1.67
N LYS A 565 13.76 -17.07 2.04
CA LYS A 565 14.34 -16.07 1.13
C LYS A 565 15.53 -16.61 0.33
N ARG A 566 16.31 -17.53 0.91
CA ARG A 566 17.54 -18.11 0.33
C ARG A 566 17.35 -19.54 -0.19
N HIS A 567 16.12 -19.98 -0.43
CA HIS A 567 15.84 -21.32 -0.94
C HIS A 567 16.22 -21.43 -2.43
N ASP A 568 16.96 -22.48 -2.83
CA ASP A 568 17.31 -22.74 -4.23
C ASP A 568 16.17 -23.49 -4.94
N PHE A 569 15.38 -22.78 -5.74
CA PHE A 569 14.25 -23.35 -6.47
C PHE A 569 14.70 -23.90 -7.83
N ASP A 570 14.96 -25.22 -7.92
CA ASP A 570 15.26 -25.91 -9.19
C ASP A 570 14.10 -25.76 -10.18
N LEU A 571 14.24 -24.86 -11.16
CA LEU A 571 13.21 -24.55 -12.16
C LEU A 571 12.79 -25.76 -12.99
N GLY A 572 13.60 -26.82 -13.03
CA GLY A 572 13.26 -28.10 -13.66
C GLY A 572 12.23 -28.95 -12.90
N LYS A 573 11.73 -28.50 -11.75
CA LYS A 573 10.82 -29.26 -10.88
C LYS A 573 9.59 -28.43 -10.45
N PRO A 574 8.42 -29.06 -10.22
CA PRO A 574 7.17 -28.37 -9.90
C PRO A 574 7.06 -27.85 -8.45
N HIS A 575 8.19 -27.59 -7.76
CA HIS A 575 8.24 -27.19 -6.35
C HIS A 575 8.51 -25.68 -6.16
N LEU A 576 8.06 -24.84 -7.09
CA LEU A 576 8.43 -23.42 -7.18
C LEU A 576 7.69 -22.48 -6.20
N LEU A 577 6.94 -23.05 -5.24
CA LEU A 577 6.27 -22.38 -4.13
C LEU A 577 6.45 -23.23 -2.85
N ARG A 578 7.01 -22.62 -1.80
CA ARG A 578 7.11 -23.16 -0.44
C ARG A 578 6.22 -22.34 0.50
N MET A 579 5.42 -23.02 1.33
CA MET A 579 4.54 -22.37 2.31
C MET A 579 4.67 -23.07 3.66
N THR A 580 5.07 -22.32 4.69
CA THR A 580 5.36 -22.86 6.02
C THR A 580 4.59 -22.13 7.09
N LEU A 581 3.84 -22.88 7.90
CA LEU A 581 3.16 -22.39 9.09
C LEU A 581 3.99 -22.72 10.35
N LEU A 582 4.27 -21.69 11.15
CA LEU A 582 4.97 -21.80 12.42
C LEU A 582 4.00 -21.46 13.56
N THR A 583 3.58 -22.44 14.35
CA THR A 583 2.73 -22.20 15.54
C THR A 583 3.61 -21.81 16.73
N LEU A 584 3.43 -20.60 17.27
CA LEU A 584 4.08 -20.17 18.52
C LEU A 584 3.23 -20.52 19.75
N ASN A 585 1.91 -20.38 19.63
CA ASN A 585 0.92 -20.80 20.63
C ASN A 585 -0.45 -21.02 19.96
N THR A 586 -1.49 -21.35 20.73
CA THR A 586 -2.85 -21.66 20.20
C THR A 586 -3.54 -20.54 19.43
N THR A 587 -3.08 -19.29 19.57
CA THR A 587 -3.65 -18.11 18.91
C THR A 587 -2.62 -17.24 18.19
N THR A 588 -1.39 -17.72 17.99
CA THR A 588 -0.32 -16.97 17.31
C THR A 588 0.48 -17.89 16.41
N HIS A 589 0.42 -17.62 15.11
CA HIS A 589 1.13 -18.36 14.08
C HIS A 589 1.85 -17.40 13.13
N TYR A 590 2.90 -17.86 12.47
CA TYR A 590 3.55 -17.14 11.37
C TYR A 590 3.42 -17.97 10.10
N LEU A 591 2.78 -17.40 9.08
CA LEU A 591 2.67 -17.99 7.75
C LEU A 591 3.75 -17.37 6.86
N LEU A 592 4.73 -18.19 6.49
CA LEU A 592 5.81 -17.84 5.58
C LEU A 592 5.46 -18.36 4.19
N VAL A 593 5.65 -17.51 3.17
CA VAL A 593 5.37 -17.83 1.77
C VAL A 593 6.58 -17.41 0.94
N ALA A 594 7.21 -18.35 0.23
CA ALA A 594 8.28 -18.02 -0.70
C ALA A 594 8.10 -18.75 -2.04
N TYR A 595 8.43 -18.08 -3.14
CA TYR A 595 8.32 -18.62 -4.49
C TYR A 595 9.37 -18.02 -5.41
N HIS A 596 9.68 -18.75 -6.49
CA HIS A 596 10.48 -18.18 -7.57
C HIS A 596 9.60 -17.27 -8.45
N HIS A 597 10.07 -16.05 -8.74
CA HIS A 597 9.25 -15.01 -9.38
C HIS A 597 8.76 -15.40 -10.81
N ILE A 598 9.38 -16.40 -11.44
CA ILE A 598 8.96 -16.94 -12.76
C ILE A 598 7.51 -17.45 -12.78
N ILE A 599 6.98 -17.99 -11.66
CA ILE A 599 5.62 -18.54 -11.62
C ILE A 599 4.54 -17.54 -11.23
N MET A 600 4.89 -16.45 -10.54
CA MET A 600 3.89 -15.47 -10.07
C MET A 600 4.51 -14.10 -9.72
N GLY A 601 3.70 -13.04 -9.74
CA GLY A 601 4.08 -11.69 -9.27
C GLY A 601 3.19 -11.19 -8.12
N GLY A 602 3.42 -9.98 -7.62
CA GLY A 602 2.77 -9.47 -6.39
C GLY A 602 1.24 -9.54 -6.34
N ILE A 603 0.54 -9.20 -7.43
CA ILE A 603 -0.94 -9.33 -7.50
C ILE A 603 -1.37 -10.81 -7.43
N SER A 604 -0.57 -11.71 -8.01
CA SER A 604 -0.83 -13.15 -7.98
C SER A 604 -0.76 -13.72 -6.56
N LEU A 605 0.03 -13.15 -5.66
CA LEU A 605 0.02 -13.50 -4.24
C LEU A 605 -1.27 -13.04 -3.54
N GLN A 606 -1.81 -11.86 -3.88
CA GLN A 606 -3.11 -11.40 -3.35
C GLN A 606 -4.25 -12.33 -3.79
N LEU A 607 -4.21 -12.78 -5.05
CA LEU A 607 -5.14 -13.79 -5.58
C LEU A 607 -4.98 -15.15 -4.87
N LEU A 608 -3.75 -15.62 -4.66
CA LEU A 608 -3.43 -16.84 -3.91
C LEU A 608 -4.01 -16.80 -2.49
N LEU A 609 -3.74 -15.73 -1.74
CA LEU A 609 -4.24 -15.56 -0.37
C LEU A 609 -5.77 -15.46 -0.33
N SER A 610 -6.39 -14.76 -1.28
CA SER A 610 -7.85 -14.66 -1.34
C SER A 610 -8.53 -15.97 -1.71
N ASP A 611 -7.98 -16.78 -2.63
CA ASP A 611 -8.53 -18.11 -2.91
C ASP A 611 -8.24 -19.10 -1.77
N LEU A 612 -7.11 -18.97 -1.06
CA LEU A 612 -6.78 -19.75 0.14
C LEU A 612 -7.74 -19.46 1.30
N GLU A 613 -8.04 -18.18 1.56
CA GLU A 613 -9.04 -17.74 2.54
C GLU A 613 -10.42 -18.34 2.24
N LYS A 614 -10.90 -18.19 0.99
CA LYS A 614 -12.20 -18.73 0.58
C LYS A 614 -12.23 -20.26 0.74
N ALA A 615 -11.19 -20.97 0.32
CA ALA A 615 -11.11 -22.43 0.43
C ALA A 615 -11.08 -22.89 1.90
N TYR A 616 -10.32 -22.21 2.77
CA TYR A 616 -10.28 -22.47 4.22
C TYR A 616 -11.66 -22.27 4.88
N ASN A 617 -12.39 -21.22 4.46
CA ASN A 617 -13.74 -20.91 4.90
C ASN A 617 -14.84 -21.68 4.12
N SER A 618 -14.49 -22.71 3.35
CA SER A 618 -15.41 -23.51 2.51
C SER A 618 -16.32 -22.70 1.58
N THR A 619 -15.88 -21.51 1.19
CA THR A 619 -16.59 -20.56 0.33
C THR A 619 -16.27 -20.83 -1.15
N PRO A 620 -17.24 -20.78 -2.08
CA PRO A 620 -16.98 -21.02 -3.49
C PRO A 620 -15.95 -20.06 -4.09
N LEU A 621 -14.94 -20.61 -4.78
CA LEU A 621 -13.89 -19.84 -5.44
C LEU A 621 -14.36 -19.09 -6.72
N GLY A 622 -15.61 -19.31 -7.13
CA GLY A 622 -16.18 -18.77 -8.36
C GLY A 622 -15.68 -19.50 -9.61
N PRO A 623 -15.89 -18.91 -10.82
CA PRO A 623 -15.49 -19.54 -12.08
C PRO A 623 -14.00 -19.87 -12.13
N SER A 624 -13.62 -20.83 -12.97
CA SER A 624 -12.21 -21.13 -13.22
C SER A 624 -11.55 -19.96 -13.96
N PRO A 625 -10.38 -19.46 -13.52
CA PRO A 625 -9.67 -18.40 -14.22
C PRO A 625 -9.05 -18.91 -15.52
N MET A 626 -8.70 -18.00 -16.44
CA MET A 626 -7.77 -18.33 -17.52
C MET A 626 -6.45 -18.79 -16.90
N GLN A 627 -5.88 -19.89 -17.40
CA GLN A 627 -4.62 -20.45 -16.89
C GLN A 627 -3.43 -19.82 -17.60
N PHE A 628 -2.33 -19.55 -16.87
CA PHE A 628 -1.20 -18.77 -17.40
C PHE A 628 -0.55 -19.32 -18.68
N PRO A 629 -0.38 -20.65 -18.87
CA PRO A 629 0.17 -21.17 -20.12
C PRO A 629 -0.72 -20.86 -21.35
N THR A 630 -2.03 -20.71 -21.17
CA THR A 630 -2.95 -20.29 -22.24
C THR A 630 -2.74 -18.81 -22.62
N PHE A 631 -2.54 -17.94 -21.64
CA PHE A 631 -2.13 -16.55 -21.89
C PHE A 631 -0.77 -16.50 -22.62
N SER A 632 0.19 -17.34 -22.20
CA SER A 632 1.50 -17.45 -22.82
C SER A 632 1.44 -17.81 -24.31
N VAL A 633 0.66 -18.85 -24.66
CA VAL A 633 0.40 -19.25 -26.05
C VAL A 633 -0.17 -18.10 -26.87
N ASN A 634 -1.11 -17.33 -26.30
CA ASN A 634 -1.72 -16.20 -26.99
C ASN A 634 -0.74 -15.04 -27.20
N GLN A 635 0.10 -14.72 -26.19
CA GLN A 635 1.16 -13.72 -26.32
C GLN A 635 2.18 -14.09 -27.41
N CYS A 636 2.61 -15.36 -27.46
CA CYS A 636 3.55 -15.83 -28.48
C CYS A 636 2.95 -15.78 -29.90
N LYS A 637 1.64 -16.10 -30.05
CA LYS A 637 0.92 -15.97 -31.33
C LYS A 637 0.78 -14.51 -31.77
N ALA A 638 0.39 -13.61 -30.87
CA ALA A 638 0.26 -12.17 -31.18
C ALA A 638 1.59 -11.56 -31.63
N LEU A 639 2.70 -11.95 -31.00
CA LEU A 639 4.05 -11.56 -31.43
C LEU A 639 4.41 -12.12 -32.82
N GLN A 640 4.11 -13.40 -33.07
CA GLN A 640 4.34 -14.03 -34.39
C GLN A 640 3.46 -13.44 -35.51
N ALA A 641 2.30 -12.89 -35.16
CA ALA A 641 1.38 -12.21 -36.08
C ALA A 641 1.73 -10.72 -36.32
N GLY A 642 2.74 -10.17 -35.64
CA GLY A 642 3.15 -8.77 -35.75
C GLY A 642 2.23 -7.78 -35.02
N GLU A 643 1.32 -8.25 -34.16
CA GLU A 643 0.35 -7.39 -33.44
C GLU A 643 1.07 -6.38 -32.52
N MET A 644 2.27 -6.73 -32.04
CA MET A 644 3.10 -5.89 -31.19
C MET A 644 4.03 -4.92 -31.96
N ASP A 645 4.09 -4.99 -33.30
CA ASP A 645 5.06 -4.22 -34.09
C ASP A 645 4.92 -2.70 -33.90
N SER A 646 3.69 -2.20 -33.74
CA SER A 646 3.44 -0.78 -33.50
C SER A 646 4.00 -0.28 -32.16
N GLU A 647 3.99 -1.12 -31.11
CA GLU A 647 4.63 -0.82 -29.83
C GLU A 647 6.15 -0.93 -29.92
N LEU A 648 6.66 -1.93 -30.65
CA LEU A 648 8.09 -2.11 -30.88
C LEU A 648 8.69 -0.92 -31.63
N GLU A 649 8.06 -0.42 -32.70
CA GLU A 649 8.51 0.78 -33.42
C GLU A 649 8.41 2.05 -32.56
N TYR A 650 7.38 2.18 -31.70
CA TYR A 650 7.31 3.27 -30.72
C TYR A 650 8.53 3.25 -29.77
N TRP A 651 8.84 2.11 -29.17
CA TRP A 651 9.97 2.02 -28.23
C TRP A 651 11.34 2.16 -28.91
N LYS A 652 11.51 1.65 -30.14
CA LYS A 652 12.68 1.94 -30.99
C LYS A 652 12.82 3.43 -31.26
N GLY A 653 11.72 4.16 -31.48
CA GLY A 653 11.72 5.61 -31.65
C GLY A 653 12.14 6.38 -30.39
N VAL A 654 11.71 5.95 -29.20
CA VAL A 654 12.10 6.57 -27.91
C VAL A 654 13.56 6.31 -27.55
N PHE A 655 14.08 5.13 -27.93
CA PHE A 655 15.44 4.66 -27.63
C PHE A 655 16.27 4.36 -28.88
N HIS A 656 16.22 5.28 -29.87
CA HIS A 656 17.13 5.28 -31.01
C HIS A 656 18.60 5.18 -30.56
N ASP A 657 18.94 5.95 -29.52
CA ASP A 657 20.19 5.83 -28.79
C ASP A 657 19.94 5.07 -27.48
N SER A 658 20.84 4.16 -27.12
CA SER A 658 20.79 3.48 -25.82
C SER A 658 20.84 4.49 -24.65
N PRO A 659 20.08 4.30 -23.56
CA PRO A 659 20.15 5.16 -22.38
C PRO A 659 21.59 5.28 -21.85
N ALA A 660 22.01 6.51 -21.57
CA ALA A 660 23.29 6.76 -20.91
C ALA A 660 23.32 6.10 -19.52
N VAL A 661 24.45 5.48 -19.16
CA VAL A 661 24.66 4.93 -17.82
C VAL A 661 24.61 6.06 -16.81
N LEU A 662 23.70 5.96 -15.84
CA LEU A 662 23.59 6.94 -14.76
C LEU A 662 24.96 7.09 -14.04
N PRO A 663 25.46 8.31 -13.81
CA PRO A 663 26.65 8.55 -12.99
C PRO A 663 26.56 7.91 -11.59
N LEU A 664 27.71 7.77 -10.95
CA LEU A 664 27.76 7.40 -9.53
C LEU A 664 27.19 8.57 -8.71
N LEU A 665 26.28 8.27 -7.80
CA LEU A 665 25.65 9.29 -6.95
C LEU A 665 26.64 9.76 -5.85
N PRO A 666 26.47 10.95 -5.25
CA PRO A 666 27.50 11.56 -4.38
C PRO A 666 27.76 10.79 -3.09
N MET A 667 26.86 9.88 -2.70
CA MET A 667 26.99 8.96 -1.57
C MET A 667 27.43 7.54 -1.97
N ALA A 668 27.96 7.35 -3.18
CA ALA A 668 28.49 6.06 -3.62
C ALA A 668 29.76 5.69 -2.84
N ILE A 669 29.79 4.47 -2.28
CA ILE A 669 30.91 3.95 -1.48
C ILE A 669 32.11 3.53 -2.37
N SER A 670 31.88 3.33 -3.67
CA SER A 670 32.90 3.00 -4.67
C SER A 670 33.03 4.12 -5.70
N SER A 671 34.26 4.40 -6.13
CA SER A 671 34.59 5.32 -7.22
C SER A 671 34.40 4.72 -8.62
N SER A 672 34.08 3.43 -8.73
CA SER A 672 33.80 2.74 -9.99
C SER A 672 32.67 1.72 -9.86
N ARG A 673 32.08 1.32 -11.00
CA ARG A 673 31.09 0.23 -11.05
C ARG A 673 31.82 -1.11 -11.09
N VAL A 674 31.63 -1.92 -10.04
CA VAL A 674 32.13 -3.30 -9.95
C VAL A 674 31.06 -4.26 -10.51
N PRO A 675 31.42 -5.32 -11.26
CA PRO A 675 30.48 -6.39 -11.62
C PRO A 675 29.80 -6.99 -10.39
N ILE A 676 28.49 -7.27 -10.49
CA ILE A 676 27.69 -7.79 -9.37
C ILE A 676 27.57 -9.31 -9.49
N SER A 677 28.25 -10.03 -8.59
CA SER A 677 28.08 -11.49 -8.40
C SER A 677 27.04 -11.84 -7.33
N ALA A 678 26.83 -10.97 -6.34
CA ALA A 678 25.89 -11.19 -5.23
C ALA A 678 25.05 -9.94 -4.96
N PHE A 679 23.73 -10.11 -4.87
CA PHE A 679 22.79 -8.99 -4.72
C PHE A 679 22.59 -8.66 -3.23
N LYS A 680 22.93 -7.44 -2.84
CA LYS A 680 22.72 -6.92 -1.47
C LYS A 680 21.88 -5.65 -1.52
N SER A 681 20.74 -5.67 -0.85
CA SER A 681 19.90 -4.50 -0.61
C SER A 681 20.08 -3.97 0.81
N ASN A 682 19.94 -2.65 0.95
CA ASN A 682 19.72 -1.99 2.25
C ASN A 682 18.41 -1.21 2.11
N GLU A 683 17.45 -1.45 3.00
CA GLU A 683 16.15 -0.78 2.98
C GLU A 683 16.03 0.24 4.12
N VAL A 684 15.46 1.41 3.82
CA VAL A 684 15.15 2.45 4.81
C VAL A 684 13.75 2.98 4.52
N SER A 685 12.80 2.70 5.40
CA SER A 685 11.42 3.16 5.30
C SER A 685 11.20 4.47 6.06
N ARG A 686 10.36 5.37 5.53
CA ARG A 686 9.95 6.62 6.19
C ARG A 686 8.52 7.00 5.82
N ARG A 687 7.66 7.15 6.83
CA ARG A 687 6.27 7.60 6.66
C ARG A 687 6.25 9.07 6.22
N VAL A 688 5.65 9.36 5.06
CA VAL A 688 5.26 10.73 4.66
C VAL A 688 4.08 11.15 5.54
N ASN A 689 4.11 12.34 6.15
CA ASN A 689 3.03 12.75 7.05
C ASN A 689 1.74 13.11 6.27
N PRO A 690 0.55 13.07 6.92
CA PRO A 690 -0.73 13.30 6.25
C PRO A 690 -0.83 14.66 5.54
N VAL A 691 -0.25 15.72 6.13
CA VAL A 691 -0.27 17.08 5.58
C VAL A 691 0.51 17.17 4.26
N VAL A 692 1.67 16.50 4.17
CA VAL A 692 2.42 16.40 2.91
C VAL A 692 1.69 15.52 1.90
N GLY A 693 1.07 14.41 2.35
CA GLY A 693 0.24 13.55 1.50
C GLY A 693 -0.97 14.28 0.88
N GLN A 694 -1.64 15.14 1.65
CA GLN A 694 -2.72 16.02 1.16
C GLN A 694 -2.19 17.03 0.13
N LYS A 695 -1.03 17.64 0.37
CA LYS A 695 -0.39 18.55 -0.60
C LYS A 695 0.02 17.84 -1.90
N VAL A 696 0.49 16.59 -1.82
CA VAL A 696 0.75 15.75 -3.02
C VAL A 696 -0.55 15.51 -3.79
N LYS A 697 -1.65 15.13 -3.13
CA LYS A 697 -2.97 14.97 -3.78
C LYS A 697 -3.45 16.27 -4.44
N ALA A 698 -3.25 17.42 -3.80
CA ALA A 698 -3.62 18.72 -4.36
C ALA A 698 -2.80 19.07 -5.63
N VAL A 699 -1.47 18.87 -5.60
CA VAL A 699 -0.60 19.08 -6.77
C VAL A 699 -0.93 18.11 -7.90
N ALA A 700 -1.25 16.85 -7.57
CA ALA A 700 -1.66 15.84 -8.54
C ALA A 700 -2.92 16.28 -9.32
N ARG A 701 -3.97 16.68 -8.57
CA ARG A 701 -5.22 17.27 -9.09
C ARG A 701 -4.96 18.50 -9.96
N MET A 702 -4.27 19.51 -9.44
CA MET A 702 -3.95 20.76 -10.18
C MET A 702 -3.19 20.51 -11.49
N SER A 703 -2.44 19.40 -11.58
CA SER A 703 -1.64 19.03 -12.75
C SER A 703 -2.32 17.99 -13.67
N ARG A 704 -3.61 17.65 -13.41
CA ARG A 704 -4.36 16.58 -14.09
C ARG A 704 -3.58 15.26 -14.18
N SER A 705 -3.03 14.85 -13.03
CA SER A 705 -2.10 13.73 -12.92
C SER A 705 -2.40 12.91 -11.67
N THR A 706 -1.92 11.66 -11.62
CA THR A 706 -2.07 10.81 -10.43
C THR A 706 -0.95 11.03 -9.42
N ASN A 707 -1.15 10.63 -8.16
CA ASN A 707 -0.12 10.72 -7.12
C ASN A 707 1.22 10.07 -7.53
N PHE A 708 1.16 8.97 -8.30
CA PHE A 708 2.33 8.31 -8.88
C PHE A 708 3.17 9.25 -9.75
N HIS A 709 2.54 10.07 -10.60
CA HIS A 709 3.25 11.04 -11.45
C HIS A 709 3.98 12.11 -10.63
N VAL A 710 3.38 12.56 -9.52
CA VAL A 710 4.03 13.50 -8.60
C VAL A 710 5.24 12.85 -7.92
N TYR A 711 5.10 11.63 -7.38
CA TYR A 711 6.22 10.90 -6.76
C TYR A 711 7.34 10.59 -7.76
N LEU A 712 7.00 10.13 -8.97
CA LEU A 712 7.96 9.89 -10.06
C LEU A 712 8.68 11.18 -10.47
N THR A 713 7.98 12.31 -10.51
CA THR A 713 8.57 13.63 -10.81
C THR A 713 9.53 14.08 -9.71
N VAL A 714 9.16 13.93 -8.43
CA VAL A 714 10.04 14.24 -7.29
C VAL A 714 11.28 13.34 -7.30
N PHE A 715 11.11 12.03 -7.55
CA PHE A 715 12.22 11.08 -7.65
C PHE A 715 13.14 11.36 -8.83
N ARG A 716 12.58 11.73 -9.99
CA ARG A 716 13.35 12.19 -11.17
C ARG A 716 14.15 13.47 -10.87
N ILE A 717 13.56 14.46 -10.20
CA ILE A 717 14.26 15.70 -9.82
C ILE A 717 15.39 15.41 -8.81
N LEU A 718 15.16 14.48 -7.87
CA LEU A 718 16.18 14.03 -6.93
C LEU A 718 17.36 13.36 -7.66
N LEU A 719 17.09 12.38 -8.54
CA LEU A 719 18.13 11.69 -9.31
C LEU A 719 18.90 12.64 -10.25
N ALA A 720 18.19 13.52 -10.96
CA ALA A 720 18.80 14.50 -11.87
C ALA A 720 19.76 15.45 -11.14
N ARG A 721 19.41 15.87 -9.90
CA ARG A 721 20.25 16.74 -9.06
C ARG A 721 21.39 16.01 -8.36
N LEU A 722 21.22 14.74 -7.99
CA LEU A 722 22.29 13.95 -7.38
C LEU A 722 23.33 13.50 -8.41
N ALA A 723 22.90 13.12 -9.61
CA ALA A 723 23.80 12.63 -10.67
C ALA A 723 24.32 13.72 -11.62
N ASP A 724 23.84 14.96 -11.48
CA ASP A 724 24.06 16.10 -12.39
C ASP A 724 23.78 15.77 -13.88
N VAL A 725 22.58 15.26 -14.16
CA VAL A 725 22.14 14.86 -15.51
C VAL A 725 20.80 15.49 -15.93
N ALA A 726 20.73 15.90 -17.19
CA ALA A 726 19.53 16.53 -17.79
C ALA A 726 18.62 15.56 -18.58
N ASP A 727 19.07 14.34 -18.87
CA ASP A 727 18.26 13.24 -19.40
C ASP A 727 18.58 11.98 -18.59
N LEU A 728 17.54 11.26 -18.16
CA LEU A 728 17.68 10.01 -17.41
C LEU A 728 16.47 9.10 -17.69
N THR A 729 16.67 7.80 -17.50
CA THR A 729 15.63 6.78 -17.72
C THR A 729 15.34 6.06 -16.42
N ILE A 730 14.07 6.06 -16.00
CA ILE A 730 13.57 5.29 -14.85
C ILE A 730 12.73 4.13 -15.39
N GLY A 731 13.07 2.90 -15.03
CA GLY A 731 12.24 1.73 -15.31
C GLY A 731 11.05 1.66 -14.35
N ILE A 732 9.85 1.46 -14.90
CA ILE A 732 8.60 1.35 -14.14
C ILE A 732 8.06 -0.07 -14.28
N ALA A 733 7.73 -0.68 -13.15
CA ALA A 733 7.00 -1.94 -13.08
C ALA A 733 5.50 -1.71 -13.31
N ASP A 734 4.93 -2.43 -14.27
CA ASP A 734 3.49 -2.45 -14.53
C ASP A 734 2.91 -3.84 -14.21
N ALA A 735 1.71 -3.85 -13.63
CA ALA A 735 0.93 -5.06 -13.37
C ALA A 735 0.64 -5.86 -14.65
N ASN A 736 0.47 -5.17 -15.79
CA ASN A 736 0.28 -5.73 -17.12
C ASN A 736 -0.87 -6.75 -17.22
N ARG A 737 -1.91 -6.54 -16.41
CA ARG A 737 -3.19 -7.26 -16.43
C ARG A 737 -4.23 -6.37 -17.09
N THR A 738 -4.11 -6.22 -18.40
CA THR A 738 -4.91 -5.28 -19.19
C THR A 738 -6.35 -5.73 -19.37
N ASP A 739 -6.60 -7.04 -19.42
CA ASP A 739 -7.83 -7.64 -19.94
C ASP A 739 -8.50 -8.55 -18.90
N ASP A 740 -9.84 -8.58 -18.90
CA ASP A 740 -10.66 -9.16 -17.84
C ASP A 740 -10.33 -10.62 -17.51
N ASP A 741 -10.15 -11.45 -18.54
CA ASP A 741 -9.90 -12.88 -18.40
C ASP A 741 -8.63 -13.20 -17.61
N ILE A 742 -7.62 -12.32 -17.70
CA ILE A 742 -6.34 -12.46 -17.00
C ILE A 742 -6.31 -11.74 -15.64
N THR A 743 -7.37 -11.03 -15.23
CA THR A 743 -7.41 -10.36 -13.91
C THR A 743 -7.28 -11.35 -12.74
N ARG A 744 -7.80 -12.58 -12.90
CA ARG A 744 -7.83 -13.63 -11.86
C ARG A 744 -6.77 -14.73 -12.01
N THR A 745 -5.95 -14.69 -13.06
CA THR A 745 -4.91 -15.69 -13.32
C THR A 745 -3.73 -15.55 -12.35
N ILE A 746 -3.33 -16.61 -11.65
CA ILE A 746 -2.00 -16.65 -11.02
C ILE A 746 -0.95 -16.90 -12.11
N GLY A 747 0.06 -16.03 -12.18
CA GLY A 747 1.10 -16.06 -13.21
C GLY A 747 2.04 -14.85 -13.19
N LEU A 748 3.05 -14.84 -14.06
CA LEU A 748 4.03 -13.75 -14.20
C LEU A 748 3.65 -12.80 -15.35
N PHE A 749 2.81 -11.82 -15.05
CA PHE A 749 2.41 -10.77 -16.00
C PHE A 749 3.40 -9.59 -16.04
N LEU A 750 4.14 -9.37 -14.94
CA LEU A 750 4.98 -8.19 -14.69
C LEU A 750 5.83 -7.79 -15.90
N MET A 751 5.68 -6.53 -16.34
CA MET A 751 6.54 -5.90 -17.35
C MET A 751 7.28 -4.71 -16.73
N THR A 752 8.59 -4.63 -16.93
CA THR A 752 9.49 -3.68 -16.22
C THR A 752 10.02 -2.55 -17.11
N PHE A 753 9.53 -2.46 -18.35
CA PHE A 753 10.14 -1.65 -19.41
C PHE A 753 9.36 -0.39 -19.81
N LYS A 754 8.23 -0.07 -19.17
CA LYS A 754 7.63 1.27 -19.30
C LYS A 754 8.63 2.26 -18.70
N SER A 755 9.30 3.01 -19.55
CA SER A 755 10.54 3.69 -19.20
C SER A 755 10.41 5.19 -19.45
N ALA A 756 10.38 5.96 -18.37
CA ALA A 756 10.12 7.39 -18.40
C ALA A 756 11.38 8.18 -18.78
N ARG A 757 11.81 8.08 -20.05
CA ARG A 757 12.83 8.96 -20.62
C ARG A 757 12.23 10.35 -20.82
N VAL A 758 12.69 11.33 -20.05
CA VAL A 758 12.23 12.72 -20.15
C VAL A 758 13.41 13.66 -19.96
N ARG A 759 13.71 14.45 -21.00
CA ARG A 759 14.69 15.55 -20.96
C ARG A 759 14.17 16.68 -20.07
N SER A 760 15.01 17.21 -19.19
CA SER A 760 14.72 18.45 -18.45
C SER A 760 15.23 19.66 -19.22
N SER A 761 14.52 20.79 -19.15
CA SER A 761 15.15 22.08 -19.43
C SER A 761 16.21 22.38 -18.36
N SER A 762 17.27 23.10 -18.76
CA SER A 762 18.43 23.43 -17.91
C SER A 762 18.10 24.24 -16.65
N THR A 763 16.87 24.73 -16.53
CA THR A 763 16.35 25.45 -15.36
C THR A 763 16.19 24.56 -14.13
N ILE A 764 15.94 23.25 -14.28
CA ILE A 764 15.64 22.34 -13.15
C ILE A 764 16.91 21.95 -12.35
N CYS A 765 18.05 21.90 -13.04
CA CYS A 765 19.36 21.56 -12.46
C CYS A 765 19.93 22.67 -11.56
N ARG A 766 19.44 23.91 -11.65
CA ARG A 766 19.86 24.99 -10.73
C ARG A 766 19.17 24.86 -9.38
N SER A 767 19.85 25.25 -8.31
CA SER A 767 19.35 25.06 -6.95
C SER A 767 18.43 26.21 -6.52
N PRO A 768 17.47 25.97 -5.61
CA PRO A 768 16.76 27.05 -4.91
C PRO A 768 17.65 27.77 -3.89
N LEU A 769 18.79 27.18 -3.49
CA LEU A 769 19.73 27.77 -2.53
C LEU A 769 20.47 28.97 -3.14
N ASP A 770 20.78 28.92 -4.44
CA ASP A 770 21.35 30.04 -5.19
C ASP A 770 20.40 31.25 -5.18
N ALA A 771 19.09 31.01 -5.29
CA ALA A 771 18.08 32.08 -5.23
C ALA A 771 17.94 32.69 -3.83
N ALA A 772 18.07 31.88 -2.77
CA ALA A 772 18.07 32.37 -1.39
C ALA A 772 19.28 33.29 -1.09
N SER A 773 20.40 33.13 -1.81
CA SER A 773 21.59 33.98 -1.66
C SER A 773 21.39 35.46 -2.06
N HIS A 774 20.24 35.82 -2.62
CA HIS A 774 19.89 37.20 -2.99
C HIS A 774 18.75 37.80 -2.14
N SER A 775 18.19 37.04 -1.19
CA SER A 775 17.27 37.53 -0.16
C SER A 775 17.96 37.49 1.20
N GLY A 776 18.56 38.62 1.59
CA GLY A 776 19.44 38.73 2.78
C GLY A 776 18.72 38.57 4.12
N VAL A 777 18.38 37.33 4.49
CA VAL A 777 17.84 36.94 5.79
C VAL A 777 18.68 35.79 6.32
N GLN A 778 19.37 36.00 7.44
CA GLN A 778 20.13 34.94 8.10
C GLN A 778 19.18 33.96 8.80
N PRO A 779 19.45 32.65 8.79
CA PRO A 779 18.73 31.69 9.63
C PRO A 779 19.09 31.89 11.11
N MET A 780 18.15 31.57 11.99
CA MET A 780 18.27 31.54 13.45
C MET A 780 17.89 30.15 13.96
#